data_AF-A0A4S1X3C1-F1
#
_entry.id   AF-A0A4S1X3C1-F1
#
_cell.length_a   1.000
_cell.length_b   1.000
_cell.length_c   1.000
_cell.angle_alpha   90.00
_cell.angle_beta   90.00
_cell.angle_gamma   90.00
#
_symmetry.space_group_name_H-M   'P 1'
#
loop_
_entity.id
_entity.type
_entity.pdbx_description
1 polymer ?
#
loop_
_entity_poly.entity_id
_entity_poly.type
_entity_poly.pdbx_seq_one_letter_code
_entity_poly.pdbx_strand_id
1 'polypeptide(L)'
;MKRFKNALFLATVASSALASSFAQAQTPASNDGETAVHGTGASSIQGVLVQELNCNGSYSNLGVIGTSSTAGTSSTVVEPTNLPSPSGTFNCATTDLNTGFLGRYIASGSGAGRSAFINPGTLTTFTNSPFAIGTANPNPFGTWNRVQFAFGDSSVTDGDLTTYTGGAALTNGGAPIMFPKYVLPVALAYSPTYGHNDTTGSDYTFNIGFAQNILGNAAGGLRMSQATYCGVFNGTILNFNNASFTTDNGGTSLMDADDAAEAPGRWASDGVPVRLVGRLDRSGTTDIFTRALAAQCGSGASNKYKLNAETLPYNRSESATTRPTFGTVRADTGLQTSSTQPEAGLGGATLVGSEYFSGTAIVRPTENAGKAATSFPTGANGSGRFLVADGSGRVASAIKFAPDYASPTASNVKLNGKVGYIGADFIDGSPSAPGGLKAAALKGGSSASWYMPSAANATLAFGTILPPQSASDGTLNDSVADTRQVRIPTYQGGTGVPGNAARTNPLAWYDVIYSDPSSTLANPTNGYPIAGSTQYFGYTCYKVDANGSNARSIVNFLNFNTDYIATLDGAGATRTGIFTRTAATFANAGLLARSNIGALPDAWKHAVRQTFLTKSSETSSVNGTLGGYNLYVDDANGFRGAGTANTTCTSRAGI
;
A
#
# COMPACT_ATOMS: atom_id res chain seq x y z
N MET A 1 -45.68 -9.08 -55.71
CA MET A 1 -46.22 -9.08 -54.32
C MET A 1 -45.10 -9.60 -53.41
N LYS A 2 -44.30 -8.74 -52.77
CA LYS A 2 -44.49 -8.04 -51.48
C LYS A 2 -44.52 -8.97 -50.24
N ARG A 3 -43.34 -9.09 -49.61
CA ARG A 3 -42.97 -8.89 -48.18
C ARG A 3 -43.86 -9.45 -47.06
N PHE A 4 -43.23 -10.19 -46.13
CA PHE A 4 -43.26 -10.02 -44.65
C PHE A 4 -42.07 -10.84 -44.08
N LYS A 5 -40.88 -10.29 -43.75
CA LYS A 5 -40.40 -9.45 -42.63
C LYS A 5 -40.34 -10.11 -41.24
N ASN A 6 -39.10 -10.41 -40.84
CA ASN A 6 -38.46 -10.40 -39.51
C ASN A 6 -39.25 -9.72 -38.36
N ALA A 7 -39.46 -10.46 -37.27
CA ALA A 7 -39.52 -9.94 -35.90
C ALA A 7 -39.64 -11.09 -34.87
N LEU A 8 -38.51 -11.66 -34.40
CA LEU A 8 -38.49 -12.41 -33.13
C LEU A 8 -37.07 -12.58 -32.57
N PHE A 9 -36.38 -11.47 -32.28
CA PHE A 9 -35.19 -11.46 -31.41
C PHE A 9 -35.00 -10.05 -30.85
N LEU A 10 -35.87 -9.63 -29.92
CA LEU A 10 -35.69 -8.40 -29.15
C LEU A 10 -36.54 -8.44 -27.87
N ALA A 11 -36.13 -9.24 -26.87
CA ALA A 11 -36.73 -9.20 -25.53
C ALA A 11 -35.83 -9.81 -24.44
N THR A 12 -34.56 -9.37 -24.31
CA THR A 12 -33.73 -9.77 -23.14
C THR A 12 -32.58 -8.80 -22.76
N VAL A 13 -32.63 -7.52 -23.16
CA VAL A 13 -31.57 -6.54 -22.78
C VAL A 13 -32.18 -5.19 -22.37
N ALA A 14 -33.21 -5.20 -21.51
CA ALA A 14 -33.84 -3.97 -21.02
C ALA A 14 -34.09 -3.98 -19.49
N SER A 15 -33.22 -4.63 -18.72
CA SER A 15 -33.33 -4.69 -17.25
C SER A 15 -32.14 -4.07 -16.50
N SER A 16 -31.16 -3.48 -17.19
CA SER A 16 -29.94 -2.91 -16.58
C SER A 16 -29.81 -1.38 -16.68
N ALA A 17 -30.85 -0.66 -17.10
CA ALA A 17 -30.78 0.80 -17.30
C ALA A 17 -31.82 1.60 -16.47
N LEU A 18 -32.20 1.12 -15.29
CA LEU A 18 -32.81 1.95 -14.25
C LEU A 18 -31.77 2.27 -13.16
N ALA A 19 -30.61 2.78 -13.57
CA ALA A 19 -29.84 3.66 -12.70
C ALA A 19 -30.56 5.01 -12.73
N SER A 20 -31.51 5.19 -11.83
CA SER A 20 -32.07 6.51 -11.54
C SER A 20 -30.91 7.46 -11.28
N SER A 21 -30.66 8.35 -12.25
CA SER A 21 -29.76 9.49 -12.13
C SER A 21 -30.36 10.46 -11.12
N PHE A 22 -30.20 10.14 -9.83
CA PHE A 22 -30.44 11.12 -8.79
C PHE A 22 -29.38 12.20 -8.98
N ALA A 23 -29.82 13.43 -9.31
CA ALA A 23 -29.04 14.61 -9.02
C ALA A 23 -28.79 14.60 -7.51
N GLN A 24 -27.64 14.08 -7.09
CA GLN A 24 -27.30 13.97 -5.68
C GLN A 24 -27.04 15.38 -5.17
N ALA A 25 -27.98 15.95 -4.42
CA ALA A 25 -27.75 17.18 -3.67
C ALA A 25 -26.51 16.97 -2.78
N GLN A 26 -25.44 17.71 -3.08
CA GLN A 26 -24.15 17.59 -2.40
C GLN A 26 -24.28 18.16 -0.98
N THR A 27 -23.88 17.39 0.02
CA THR A 27 -23.84 17.83 1.42
C THR A 27 -22.43 17.59 1.96
N PRO A 28 -21.74 18.61 2.49
CA PRO A 28 -20.41 18.45 3.07
C PRO A 28 -20.37 17.33 4.14
N ALA A 29 -19.25 16.62 4.26
CA ALA A 29 -18.98 15.83 5.47
C ALA A 29 -18.85 16.78 6.67
N SER A 30 -19.07 16.32 7.90
CA SER A 30 -18.55 17.05 9.07
C SER A 30 -18.09 16.12 10.20
N ASN A 31 -16.95 16.48 10.78
CA ASN A 31 -16.30 15.80 11.87
C ASN A 31 -15.50 16.79 12.71
N ASP A 32 -15.67 16.75 14.04
CA ASP A 32 -14.88 17.57 14.99
C ASP A 32 -14.86 19.08 14.68
N GLY A 33 -15.96 19.61 14.14
CA GLY A 33 -16.07 21.03 13.74
C GLY A 33 -15.44 21.36 12.39
N GLU A 34 -14.86 20.38 11.71
CA GLU A 34 -14.38 20.48 10.35
C GLU A 34 -15.38 19.84 9.37
N THR A 35 -15.45 20.33 8.14
CA THR A 35 -16.26 19.72 7.08
C THR A 35 -15.49 18.67 6.28
N ALA A 36 -14.90 17.66 6.93
CA ALA A 36 -14.03 16.67 6.28
C ALA A 36 -14.22 15.24 6.80
N VAL A 37 -13.91 14.25 5.96
CA VAL A 37 -13.67 12.86 6.39
C VAL A 37 -12.20 12.66 6.73
N HIS A 38 -11.90 12.07 7.88
CA HIS A 38 -10.55 11.84 8.37
C HIS A 38 -10.14 10.39 8.24
N GLY A 39 -8.93 10.16 7.72
CA GLY A 39 -8.37 8.83 7.59
C GLY A 39 -6.90 8.71 7.92
N THR A 40 -6.44 7.49 8.17
CA THR A 40 -5.04 7.22 8.51
C THR A 40 -4.59 5.81 8.11
N GLY A 41 -3.28 5.57 8.04
CA GLY A 41 -2.73 4.22 7.90
C GLY A 41 -1.59 4.12 6.90
N ALA A 42 -1.72 3.20 5.94
CA ALA A 42 -0.69 2.85 4.95
C ALA A 42 -0.01 4.09 4.30
N SER A 43 1.32 4.16 4.43
CA SER A 43 2.14 5.20 3.79
C SER A 43 2.57 4.85 2.36
N SER A 44 2.35 3.60 1.93
CA SER A 44 2.68 3.07 0.60
C SER A 44 1.95 3.77 -0.55
N ILE A 45 0.75 4.29 -0.26
CA ILE A 45 -0.19 4.89 -1.21
C ILE A 45 -0.46 6.37 -0.90
N GLN A 46 0.34 6.98 -0.03
CA GLN A 46 0.04 8.32 0.48
C GLN A 46 -0.01 9.38 -0.64
N GLY A 47 0.82 9.25 -1.68
CA GLY A 47 0.87 10.22 -2.76
C GLY A 47 -0.38 10.14 -3.63
N VAL A 48 -0.64 8.95 -4.17
CA VAL A 48 -1.82 8.69 -5.01
C VAL A 48 -3.14 8.93 -4.27
N LEU A 49 -3.24 8.56 -2.99
CA LEU A 49 -4.46 8.73 -2.22
C LEU A 49 -4.78 10.21 -2.01
N VAL A 50 -3.76 11.05 -1.80
CA VAL A 50 -3.98 12.49 -1.64
C VAL A 50 -4.41 13.11 -2.96
N GLN A 51 -3.77 12.74 -4.07
CA GLN A 51 -4.24 13.18 -5.39
C GLN A 51 -5.68 12.72 -5.65
N GLU A 52 -6.06 11.53 -5.18
CA GLU A 52 -7.44 11.06 -5.30
C GLU A 52 -8.40 11.87 -4.43
N LEU A 53 -8.05 12.18 -3.18
CA LEU A 53 -8.86 13.03 -2.29
C LEU A 53 -8.98 14.45 -2.82
N ASN A 54 -7.90 15.01 -3.38
CA ASN A 54 -7.85 16.34 -4.00
C ASN A 54 -8.63 16.39 -5.30
N CYS A 55 -8.58 15.33 -6.12
CA CYS A 55 -9.41 15.29 -7.31
C CYS A 55 -10.89 15.12 -6.98
N ASN A 56 -11.21 14.45 -5.87
CA ASN A 56 -12.58 14.26 -5.43
C ASN A 56 -13.26 15.52 -4.94
N GLY A 57 -12.54 16.48 -4.38
CA GLY A 57 -13.14 17.64 -3.74
C GLY A 57 -12.16 18.79 -3.55
N SER A 58 -12.37 19.61 -2.54
CA SER A 58 -11.46 20.73 -2.27
C SER A 58 -10.08 20.23 -1.82
N TYR A 59 -9.04 21.02 -2.10
CA TYR A 59 -7.65 20.72 -1.78
C TYR A 59 -7.49 20.21 -0.33
N SER A 60 -7.20 18.92 -0.21
CA SER A 60 -6.64 18.31 0.99
C SER A 60 -5.14 18.57 1.05
N ASN A 61 -4.69 18.95 2.24
CA ASN A 61 -3.27 18.95 2.55
C ASN A 61 -2.85 17.56 3.02
N LEU A 62 -1.59 17.22 2.76
CA LEU A 62 -0.98 16.00 3.26
C LEU A 62 -0.57 16.17 4.72
N GLY A 63 -0.99 15.22 5.57
CA GLY A 63 -0.45 15.09 6.90
C GLY A 63 0.66 14.07 6.87
N VAL A 64 1.89 14.51 6.57
CA VAL A 64 3.04 13.61 6.66
C VAL A 64 3.50 13.57 8.10
N ILE A 65 3.28 12.46 8.80
CA ILE A 65 3.96 12.21 10.07
C ILE A 65 5.41 11.91 9.72
N GLY A 66 6.29 12.91 9.87
CA GLY A 66 7.73 12.67 9.93
C GLY A 66 8.63 13.62 9.15
N THR A 67 8.13 14.71 8.57
CA THR A 67 8.96 15.63 7.77
C THR A 67 9.49 16.84 8.53
N SER A 68 9.00 17.14 9.73
CA SER A 68 9.48 18.32 10.46
C SER A 68 9.02 18.31 11.90
N SER A 69 9.86 18.78 12.82
CA SER A 69 9.46 19.25 14.16
C SER A 69 8.53 20.47 14.12
N THR A 70 8.18 20.95 12.92
CA THR A 70 7.20 21.99 12.67
C THR A 70 5.91 21.35 12.17
N ALA A 71 4.89 21.32 13.02
CA ALA A 71 3.51 21.10 12.57
C ALA A 71 3.18 22.07 11.43
N GLY A 72 2.88 21.58 10.23
CA GLY A 72 2.35 22.42 9.13
C GLY A 72 3.09 22.41 7.80
N THR A 73 4.17 21.64 7.57
CA THR A 73 4.70 21.48 6.20
C THR A 73 3.86 20.46 5.42
N SER A 74 2.77 20.95 4.81
CA SER A 74 2.06 20.22 3.76
C SER A 74 3.04 19.88 2.64
N SER A 75 3.25 18.58 2.39
CA SER A 75 3.90 18.16 1.15
C SER A 75 2.90 18.40 0.03
N THR A 76 3.15 19.42 -0.80
CA THR A 76 2.33 19.68 -1.99
C THR A 76 2.62 18.59 -3.02
N VAL A 77 1.83 17.52 -3.01
CA VAL A 77 1.80 16.61 -4.15
C VAL A 77 1.22 17.38 -5.33
N VAL A 78 1.87 17.28 -6.48
CA VAL A 78 1.41 17.99 -7.69
C VAL A 78 0.13 17.31 -8.18
N GLU A 79 -0.95 18.07 -8.29
CA GLU A 79 -2.22 17.56 -8.78
C GLU A 79 -2.20 17.31 -10.28
N PRO A 80 -2.81 16.22 -10.76
CA PRO A 80 -2.83 15.91 -12.18
C PRO A 80 -3.80 16.85 -12.93
N THR A 81 -3.28 17.53 -13.94
CA THR A 81 -4.03 18.55 -14.70
C THR A 81 -4.66 18.04 -15.99
N ASN A 82 -4.38 16.79 -16.37
CA ASN A 82 -4.75 16.22 -17.66
C ASN A 82 -5.13 14.74 -17.58
N LEU A 83 -6.02 14.37 -16.63
CA LEU A 83 -6.53 13.01 -16.54
C LEU A 83 -7.50 12.71 -17.68
N PRO A 84 -7.29 11.62 -18.44
CA PRO A 84 -8.12 11.32 -19.62
C PRO A 84 -9.43 10.65 -19.20
N SER A 85 -10.54 11.08 -19.80
CA SER A 85 -11.89 10.53 -19.64
C SER A 85 -12.59 10.42 -21.00
N PRO A 86 -13.71 9.67 -21.14
CA PRO A 86 -14.47 9.65 -22.39
C PRO A 86 -14.98 11.05 -22.80
N SER A 87 -15.23 11.93 -21.82
CA SER A 87 -15.68 13.31 -22.02
C SER A 87 -14.52 14.32 -22.18
N GLY A 88 -13.30 13.86 -22.51
CA GLY A 88 -12.11 14.69 -22.66
C GLY A 88 -11.17 14.63 -21.45
N THR A 89 -10.31 15.63 -21.28
CA THR A 89 -9.39 15.72 -20.14
C THR A 89 -10.09 16.32 -18.91
N PHE A 90 -9.61 15.94 -17.72
CA PHE A 90 -10.05 16.44 -16.42
C PHE A 90 -8.85 17.01 -15.66
N ASN A 91 -9.05 18.14 -15.00
CA ASN A 91 -8.01 18.87 -14.28
C ASN A 91 -8.34 18.91 -12.78
N CYS A 92 -7.71 18.04 -12.00
CA CYS A 92 -7.93 17.97 -10.55
C CYS A 92 -7.39 19.20 -9.81
N ALA A 93 -6.56 20.03 -10.44
CA ALA A 93 -6.07 21.26 -9.81
C ALA A 93 -7.09 22.41 -9.85
N THR A 94 -8.11 22.32 -10.69
CA THR A 94 -9.10 23.40 -10.91
C THR A 94 -10.54 22.93 -10.86
N THR A 95 -10.79 21.63 -10.74
CA THR A 95 -12.13 21.05 -10.84
C THR A 95 -12.26 19.86 -9.91
N ASP A 96 -13.36 19.85 -9.17
CA ASP A 96 -13.70 18.81 -8.20
C ASP A 96 -14.66 17.79 -8.84
N LEU A 97 -14.46 16.50 -8.57
CA LEU A 97 -15.43 15.46 -8.96
C LEU A 97 -16.68 15.48 -8.06
N ASN A 98 -16.55 15.93 -6.82
CA ASN A 98 -17.60 16.06 -5.83
C ASN A 98 -17.37 17.34 -5.01
N THR A 99 -17.88 18.46 -5.51
CA THR A 99 -17.77 19.78 -4.86
C THR A 99 -18.22 19.73 -3.41
N GLY A 100 -17.42 20.33 -2.51
CA GLY A 100 -17.69 20.36 -1.07
C GLY A 100 -17.27 19.08 -0.32
N PHE A 101 -16.75 18.06 -1.00
CA PHE A 101 -16.00 16.99 -0.35
C PHE A 101 -14.65 17.52 0.14
N LEU A 102 -14.26 17.14 1.35
CA LEU A 102 -12.90 17.30 1.85
C LEU A 102 -12.52 16.01 2.56
N GLY A 103 -11.41 15.42 2.15
CA GLY A 103 -10.79 14.31 2.86
C GLY A 103 -9.50 14.76 3.51
N ARG A 104 -9.14 14.16 4.64
CA ARG A 104 -7.79 14.29 5.22
C ARG A 104 -7.19 12.93 5.44
N TYR A 105 -5.90 12.80 5.15
CA TYR A 105 -5.20 11.56 5.35
C TYR A 105 -3.87 11.76 6.07
N ILE A 106 -3.64 10.91 7.07
CA ILE A 106 -2.40 10.83 7.83
C ILE A 106 -1.71 9.50 7.53
N ALA A 107 -0.58 9.55 6.84
CA ALA A 107 0.25 8.38 6.57
C ALA A 107 1.04 7.99 7.84
N SER A 108 0.59 6.93 8.52
CA SER A 108 1.07 6.53 9.84
C SER A 108 1.59 5.09 9.93
N GLY A 109 1.48 4.33 8.85
CA GLY A 109 1.74 2.89 8.84
C GLY A 109 0.45 2.07 9.03
N SER A 110 0.41 0.88 8.43
CA SER A 110 -0.79 0.04 8.40
C SER A 110 -1.25 -0.41 9.79
N GLY A 111 -0.31 -0.72 10.70
CA GLY A 111 -0.63 -1.13 12.06
C GLY A 111 -1.32 -0.02 12.86
N ALA A 112 -0.89 1.24 12.66
CA ALA A 112 -1.49 2.41 13.28
C ALA A 112 -2.89 2.70 12.69
N GLY A 113 -3.04 2.60 11.36
CA GLY A 113 -4.33 2.66 10.67
C GLY A 113 -5.34 1.63 11.17
N ARG A 114 -4.90 0.37 11.30
CA ARG A 114 -5.73 -0.70 11.85
C ARG A 114 -6.13 -0.46 13.30
N SER A 115 -5.21 0.05 14.12
CA SER A 115 -5.49 0.38 15.52
C SER A 115 -6.54 1.49 15.65
N ALA A 116 -6.47 2.51 14.78
CA ALA A 116 -7.48 3.57 14.72
C ALA A 116 -8.85 3.06 14.24
N PHE A 117 -8.87 2.08 13.34
CA PHE A 117 -10.09 1.44 12.86
C PHE A 117 -10.81 0.61 13.94
N ILE A 118 -10.09 -0.20 14.71
CA ILE A 118 -10.72 -1.04 15.75
C ILE A 118 -11.09 -0.26 17.02
N ASN A 119 -10.49 0.92 17.21
CA ASN A 119 -10.74 1.76 18.37
C ASN A 119 -10.89 3.25 18.00
N PRO A 120 -12.01 3.63 17.36
CA PRO A 120 -12.20 4.98 16.83
C PRO A 120 -12.34 6.08 17.89
N GLY A 121 -12.52 5.74 19.18
CA GLY A 121 -12.85 6.68 20.26
C GLY A 121 -11.70 7.06 21.21
N THR A 122 -10.53 6.43 21.12
CA THR A 122 -9.39 6.70 22.03
C THR A 122 -8.37 7.70 21.48
N LEU A 123 -8.72 8.44 20.43
CA LEU A 123 -7.82 9.42 19.81
C LEU A 123 -7.87 10.81 20.49
N THR A 124 -8.62 10.96 21.58
CA THR A 124 -8.85 12.22 22.32
C THR A 124 -7.59 12.80 22.98
N THR A 125 -6.47 12.07 22.99
CA THR A 125 -5.15 12.58 23.43
C THR A 125 -4.02 12.02 22.57
N PHE A 126 -3.77 12.66 21.43
CA PHE A 126 -2.52 12.48 20.66
C PHE A 126 -1.26 12.94 21.42
N THR A 127 -1.40 13.44 22.65
CA THR A 127 -0.28 13.81 23.53
C THR A 127 0.42 12.61 24.17
N ASN A 128 -0.27 11.46 24.32
CA ASN A 128 0.28 10.24 24.95
C ASN A 128 -0.02 8.94 24.16
N SER A 129 -0.59 9.04 22.96
CA SER A 129 -1.04 7.92 22.11
C SER A 129 0.00 7.58 21.02
N PRO A 130 0.18 6.30 20.62
CA PRO A 130 1.31 5.74 19.86
C PRO A 130 1.63 6.33 18.46
N PHE A 131 0.98 7.41 18.05
CA PHE A 131 1.33 8.19 16.86
C PHE A 131 2.43 9.24 17.11
N ALA A 132 2.84 9.42 18.37
CA ALA A 132 3.98 10.25 18.71
C ALA A 132 5.29 9.54 18.30
N ILE A 133 5.89 9.96 17.17
CA ILE A 133 7.34 9.77 16.94
C ILE A 133 8.06 10.73 17.90
N GLY A 134 8.07 10.38 19.20
CA GLY A 134 8.47 11.29 20.27
C GLY A 134 7.54 12.49 20.44
N THR A 135 7.83 13.34 21.43
CA THR A 135 7.05 14.53 21.82
C THR A 135 6.96 15.64 20.75
N ALA A 136 7.46 15.42 19.53
CA ALA A 136 7.78 16.47 18.56
C ALA A 136 6.96 16.43 17.25
N ASN A 137 5.96 15.56 17.12
CA ASN A 137 5.23 15.40 15.84
C ASN A 137 3.70 15.33 16.05
N PRO A 138 3.05 16.46 16.38
CA PRO A 138 1.61 16.51 16.57
C PRO A 138 0.88 16.30 15.23
N ASN A 139 -0.37 15.81 15.29
CA ASN A 139 -1.25 15.75 14.12
C ASN A 139 -1.24 17.12 13.41
N PRO A 140 -0.84 17.17 12.12
CA PRO A 140 -0.70 18.43 11.39
C PRO A 140 -2.03 19.14 11.13
N PHE A 141 -3.15 18.49 11.43
CA PHE A 141 -4.51 19.00 11.26
C PHE A 141 -5.21 19.33 12.58
N GLY A 142 -4.48 19.34 13.71
CA GLY A 142 -5.06 19.59 15.03
C GLY A 142 -5.54 18.32 15.72
N THR A 143 -6.54 18.40 16.59
CA THR A 143 -7.04 17.23 17.33
C THR A 143 -8.16 16.56 16.55
N TRP A 144 -8.02 15.27 16.26
CA TRP A 144 -9.09 14.43 15.71
C TRP A 144 -9.63 13.53 16.82
N ASN A 145 -10.92 13.59 17.10
CA ASN A 145 -11.54 12.69 18.06
C ASN A 145 -11.99 11.39 17.39
N ARG A 146 -12.10 11.37 16.06
CA ARG A 146 -12.60 10.21 15.28
C ARG A 146 -11.89 10.05 13.94
N VAL A 147 -11.72 8.80 13.51
CA VAL A 147 -11.22 8.41 12.19
C VAL A 147 -12.29 7.61 11.46
N GLN A 148 -12.76 8.10 10.31
CA GLN A 148 -13.85 7.51 9.53
C GLN A 148 -13.39 6.39 8.59
N PHE A 149 -12.12 6.39 8.21
CA PHE A 149 -11.56 5.34 7.37
C PHE A 149 -10.09 5.11 7.67
N ALA A 150 -9.60 3.91 7.39
CA ALA A 150 -8.18 3.63 7.44
C ALA A 150 -7.73 2.81 6.24
N PHE A 151 -6.42 2.79 6.02
CA PHE A 151 -5.80 1.94 5.01
C PHE A 151 -4.71 1.07 5.61
N GLY A 152 -4.58 -0.16 5.12
CA GLY A 152 -3.50 -1.07 5.49
C GLY A 152 -3.11 -1.97 4.34
N ASP A 153 -1.82 -2.12 4.05
CA ASP A 153 -1.38 -3.14 3.07
C ASP A 153 -1.35 -4.55 3.69
N SER A 154 -1.49 -4.61 5.01
CA SER A 154 -1.73 -5.81 5.81
C SER A 154 -3.22 -5.93 6.15
N SER A 155 -3.67 -7.17 6.37
CA SER A 155 -5.04 -7.44 6.81
C SER A 155 -5.30 -7.02 8.25
N VAL A 156 -6.57 -6.96 8.65
CA VAL A 156 -6.92 -7.10 10.07
C VAL A 156 -6.66 -8.52 10.55
N THR A 157 -6.24 -8.67 11.80
CA THR A 157 -6.13 -9.99 12.44
C THR A 157 -7.46 -10.40 13.06
N ASP A 158 -7.59 -11.68 13.40
CA ASP A 158 -8.75 -12.19 14.13
C ASP A 158 -8.87 -11.55 15.54
N GLY A 159 -7.74 -11.26 16.19
CA GLY A 159 -7.71 -10.52 17.45
C GLY A 159 -8.15 -9.05 17.32
N ASP A 160 -7.82 -8.41 16.18
CA ASP A 160 -8.31 -7.06 15.88
C ASP A 160 -9.84 -7.07 15.73
N LEU A 161 -10.41 -8.07 15.05
CA LEU A 161 -11.86 -8.20 14.89
C LEU A 161 -12.57 -8.60 16.19
N THR A 162 -11.93 -9.38 17.06
CA THR A 162 -12.42 -9.65 18.42
C THR A 162 -12.50 -8.34 19.22
N THR A 163 -11.47 -7.50 19.14
CA THR A 163 -11.45 -6.18 19.78
C THR A 163 -12.54 -5.26 19.21
N TYR A 164 -12.68 -5.23 17.88
CA TYR A 164 -13.71 -4.45 17.20
C TYR A 164 -15.11 -4.85 17.66
N THR A 165 -15.41 -6.15 17.66
CA THR A 165 -16.74 -6.69 17.98
C THR A 165 -17.10 -6.58 19.46
N GLY A 166 -16.11 -6.55 20.36
CA GLY A 166 -16.31 -6.27 21.77
C GLY A 166 -16.37 -4.77 22.13
N GLY A 167 -16.16 -3.87 21.18
CA GLY A 167 -15.84 -2.47 21.45
C GLY A 167 -16.84 -1.41 20.95
N ALA A 168 -16.45 -0.14 21.12
CA ALA A 168 -17.20 1.01 20.65
C ALA A 168 -17.31 1.08 19.12
N ALA A 169 -16.36 0.47 18.39
CA ALA A 169 -16.37 0.40 16.93
C ALA A 169 -17.60 -0.35 16.41
N LEU A 170 -17.88 -1.56 16.92
CA LEU A 170 -19.10 -2.28 16.55
C LEU A 170 -20.34 -1.51 17.00
N THR A 171 -20.36 -0.98 18.22
CA THR A 171 -21.53 -0.28 18.78
C THR A 171 -21.94 0.94 17.94
N ASN A 172 -20.97 1.77 17.54
CA ASN A 172 -21.23 3.02 16.84
C ASN A 172 -21.19 2.88 15.31
N GLY A 173 -20.26 2.08 14.77
CA GLY A 173 -20.00 1.94 13.34
C GLY A 173 -20.69 0.76 12.66
N GLY A 174 -21.30 -0.15 13.41
CA GLY A 174 -21.90 -1.35 12.81
C GLY A 174 -20.84 -2.35 12.37
N ALA A 175 -21.15 -3.16 11.36
CA ALA A 175 -20.26 -4.23 10.93
C ALA A 175 -18.94 -3.67 10.35
N PRO A 176 -17.81 -4.35 10.57
CA PRO A 176 -16.53 -3.94 10.00
C PRO A 176 -16.52 -4.16 8.48
N ILE A 177 -15.98 -3.21 7.74
CA ILE A 177 -15.74 -3.31 6.29
C ILE A 177 -14.23 -3.43 6.06
N MET A 178 -13.82 -4.47 5.33
CA MET A 178 -12.47 -4.61 4.78
C MET A 178 -12.56 -5.11 3.34
N PHE A 179 -11.88 -4.45 2.42
CA PHE A 179 -11.69 -4.94 1.05
C PHE A 179 -10.44 -4.31 0.42
N PRO A 180 -9.80 -4.97 -0.56
CA PRO A 180 -8.68 -4.37 -1.29
C PRO A 180 -9.20 -3.18 -2.12
N LYS A 181 -8.59 -2.00 -1.98
CA LYS A 181 -8.87 -0.82 -2.82
C LYS A 181 -7.87 -0.70 -3.97
N TYR A 182 -6.60 -1.00 -3.70
CA TYR A 182 -5.51 -0.86 -4.65
C TYR A 182 -4.75 -2.17 -4.80
N VAL A 183 -4.20 -2.41 -6.00
CA VAL A 183 -3.17 -3.43 -6.22
C VAL A 183 -1.82 -2.75 -6.15
N LEU A 184 -1.01 -3.13 -5.17
CA LEU A 184 0.21 -2.42 -4.78
C LEU A 184 1.46 -3.23 -5.15
N PRO A 185 2.24 -2.82 -6.16
CA PRO A 185 3.59 -3.32 -6.32
C PRO A 185 4.53 -2.68 -5.28
N VAL A 186 5.38 -3.50 -4.68
CA VAL A 186 6.42 -3.06 -3.74
C VAL A 186 7.76 -3.07 -4.46
N ALA A 187 8.21 -1.89 -4.87
CA ALA A 187 9.45 -1.71 -5.61
C ALA A 187 10.67 -2.02 -4.73
N LEU A 188 11.65 -2.72 -5.31
CA LEU A 188 13.02 -2.75 -4.80
C LEU A 188 13.74 -1.51 -5.32
N ALA A 189 13.77 -0.47 -4.49
CA ALA A 189 14.24 0.87 -4.86
C ALA A 189 15.71 1.08 -4.49
N TYR A 190 16.41 1.83 -5.34
CA TYR A 190 17.82 2.19 -5.18
C TYR A 190 18.07 3.62 -5.70
N SER A 191 19.16 4.22 -5.25
CA SER A 191 19.69 5.45 -5.83
C SER A 191 20.52 5.11 -7.07
N PRO A 192 20.29 5.74 -8.24
CA PRO A 192 21.11 5.50 -9.42
C PRO A 192 22.56 5.93 -9.21
N THR A 193 22.79 6.99 -8.43
CA THR A 193 24.11 7.42 -7.97
C THR A 193 24.53 6.56 -6.78
N TYR A 194 25.57 5.75 -6.97
CA TYR A 194 26.14 4.88 -5.95
C TYR A 194 27.44 5.41 -5.35
N GLY A 195 28.05 6.45 -5.91
CA GLY A 195 29.32 6.97 -5.41
C GLY A 195 29.49 8.46 -5.67
N HIS A 196 30.40 9.07 -4.92
CA HIS A 196 30.85 10.44 -5.11
C HIS A 196 32.33 10.53 -4.78
N ASN A 197 33.11 11.19 -5.64
CA ASN A 197 34.53 11.46 -5.40
C ASN A 197 34.70 12.88 -4.88
N ASP A 198 35.04 13.01 -3.59
CA ASP A 198 35.20 14.31 -2.93
C ASP A 198 36.35 15.16 -3.53
N THR A 199 37.26 14.55 -4.30
CA THR A 199 38.40 15.26 -4.92
C THR A 199 38.04 15.87 -6.26
N THR A 200 37.32 15.14 -7.12
CA THR A 200 36.93 15.59 -8.47
C THR A 200 35.55 16.24 -8.50
N GLY A 201 34.71 15.93 -7.52
CA GLY A 201 33.29 16.31 -7.49
C GLY A 201 32.40 15.42 -8.37
N SER A 202 32.94 14.35 -8.95
CA SER A 202 32.21 13.44 -9.84
C SER A 202 31.27 12.51 -9.07
N ASP A 203 30.07 12.31 -9.60
CA ASP A 203 29.10 11.31 -9.13
C ASP A 203 29.23 10.03 -9.97
N TYR A 204 29.26 8.87 -9.31
CA TYR A 204 29.27 7.57 -9.97
C TYR A 204 27.88 6.96 -10.01
N THR A 205 27.45 6.52 -11.18
CA THR A 205 26.12 5.96 -11.43
C THR A 205 26.19 4.51 -11.88
N PHE A 206 25.20 3.71 -11.50
CA PHE A 206 25.18 2.31 -11.94
C PHE A 206 25.07 2.23 -13.47
N ASN A 207 26.00 1.51 -14.09
CA ASN A 207 25.99 1.26 -15.53
C ASN A 207 24.90 0.23 -15.89
N ILE A 208 23.69 0.72 -16.17
CA ILE A 208 22.51 -0.11 -16.44
C ILE A 208 22.28 -0.17 -17.95
N GLY A 209 22.68 -1.28 -18.57
CA GLY A 209 22.46 -1.55 -20.00
C GLY A 209 21.01 -1.82 -20.41
N PHE A 210 20.08 -1.94 -19.44
CA PHE A 210 18.68 -2.28 -19.67
C PHE A 210 17.73 -1.28 -19.02
N ALA A 211 17.97 0.02 -19.22
CA ALA A 211 17.08 1.06 -18.74
C ALA A 211 15.62 0.77 -19.16
N GLN A 212 14.71 0.80 -18.19
CA GLN A 212 13.29 0.53 -18.38
C GLN A 212 12.45 1.75 -18.02
N ASN A 213 11.34 1.88 -18.74
CA ASN A 213 10.39 2.97 -18.57
C ASN A 213 9.08 2.45 -17.98
N ILE A 214 8.41 3.30 -17.19
CA ILE A 214 7.00 3.14 -16.86
C ILE A 214 6.25 4.31 -17.49
N LEU A 215 5.27 4.00 -18.34
CA LEU A 215 4.47 4.98 -19.09
C LEU A 215 5.29 6.00 -19.89
N GLY A 216 6.49 5.61 -20.34
CA GLY A 216 7.42 6.46 -21.09
C GLY A 216 8.44 7.22 -20.24
N ASN A 217 8.36 7.15 -18.91
CA ASN A 217 9.30 7.79 -17.99
C ASN A 217 10.36 6.80 -17.50
N ALA A 218 11.63 7.21 -17.46
CA ALA A 218 12.72 6.39 -16.96
C ALA A 218 12.55 6.04 -15.48
N ALA A 219 12.30 4.76 -15.19
CA ALA A 219 11.89 4.29 -13.87
C ALA A 219 12.91 3.33 -13.22
N GLY A 220 13.94 2.92 -13.95
CA GLY A 220 15.03 2.09 -13.44
C GLY A 220 15.51 1.09 -14.48
N GLY A 221 15.72 -0.16 -14.08
CA GLY A 221 16.17 -1.20 -15.00
C GLY A 221 17.29 -2.10 -14.49
N LEU A 222 17.79 -1.88 -13.26
CA LEU A 222 18.68 -2.84 -12.60
C LEU A 222 17.97 -4.19 -12.55
N ARG A 223 18.51 -5.20 -13.24
CA ARG A 223 17.91 -6.53 -13.27
C ARG A 223 18.34 -7.34 -12.05
N MET A 224 17.36 -7.96 -11.38
CA MET A 224 17.59 -8.88 -10.26
C MET A 224 16.72 -10.13 -10.40
N SER A 225 17.35 -11.27 -10.69
CA SER A 225 16.67 -12.55 -10.68
C SER A 225 16.20 -12.90 -9.26
N GLN A 226 15.34 -13.91 -9.17
CA GLN A 226 14.89 -14.44 -7.88
C GLN A 226 16.04 -14.83 -6.96
N ALA A 227 17.06 -15.51 -7.48
CA ALA A 227 18.25 -15.82 -6.70
C ALA A 227 18.98 -14.56 -6.20
N THR A 228 19.10 -13.52 -7.04
CA THR A 228 19.80 -12.28 -6.70
C THR A 228 19.07 -11.48 -5.64
N TYR A 229 17.77 -11.18 -5.81
CA TYR A 229 17.05 -10.42 -4.79
C TYR A 229 16.88 -11.21 -3.50
N CYS A 230 16.65 -12.53 -3.57
CA CYS A 230 16.62 -13.37 -2.37
C CYS A 230 17.98 -13.36 -1.66
N GLY A 231 19.09 -13.42 -2.40
CA GLY A 231 20.43 -13.37 -1.81
C GLY A 231 20.74 -12.02 -1.15
N VAL A 232 20.35 -10.92 -1.78
CA VAL A 232 20.49 -9.56 -1.22
C VAL A 232 19.73 -9.44 0.10
N PHE A 233 18.44 -9.76 0.10
CA PHE A 233 17.60 -9.54 1.28
C PHE A 233 17.75 -10.60 2.37
N ASN A 234 18.32 -11.78 2.07
CA ASN A 234 18.78 -12.73 3.09
C ASN A 234 20.19 -12.39 3.63
N GLY A 235 20.87 -11.40 3.04
CA GLY A 235 22.22 -10.99 3.44
C GLY A 235 23.32 -11.99 3.06
N THR A 236 23.13 -12.74 1.96
CA THR A 236 24.17 -13.62 1.38
C THR A 236 24.86 -12.97 0.18
N ILE A 237 24.22 -12.01 -0.49
CA ILE A 237 24.85 -11.13 -1.48
C ILE A 237 25.02 -9.76 -0.83
N LEU A 238 26.27 -9.38 -0.57
CA LEU A 238 26.62 -8.22 0.26
C LEU A 238 27.30 -7.09 -0.52
N ASN A 239 27.46 -7.23 -1.83
CA ASN A 239 28.10 -6.24 -2.69
C ASN A 239 27.49 -6.26 -4.11
N PHE A 240 27.34 -5.08 -4.73
CA PHE A 240 26.85 -4.95 -6.11
C PHE A 240 27.84 -5.43 -7.18
N ASN A 241 29.13 -5.61 -6.85
CA ASN A 241 30.10 -6.24 -7.75
C ASN A 241 30.00 -7.78 -7.79
N ASN A 242 29.07 -8.38 -7.06
CA ASN A 242 28.82 -9.81 -7.10
C ASN A 242 28.44 -10.27 -8.52
N ALA A 243 29.01 -11.39 -8.96
CA ALA A 243 28.84 -11.90 -10.34
C ALA A 243 27.38 -12.14 -10.76
N SER A 244 26.46 -12.37 -9.82
CA SER A 244 25.03 -12.52 -10.11
C SER A 244 24.43 -11.24 -10.70
N PHE A 245 24.86 -10.05 -10.25
CA PHE A 245 24.42 -8.79 -10.84
C PHE A 245 24.89 -8.65 -12.29
N THR A 246 26.16 -8.94 -12.56
CA THR A 246 26.69 -8.94 -13.94
C THR A 246 25.92 -9.91 -14.83
N THR A 247 25.61 -11.11 -14.31
CA THR A 247 24.86 -12.14 -15.05
C THR A 247 23.44 -11.68 -15.38
N ASP A 248 22.71 -11.17 -14.38
CA ASP A 248 21.34 -10.67 -14.55
C ASP A 248 21.28 -9.44 -15.49
N ASN A 249 22.36 -8.66 -15.52
CA ASN A 249 22.51 -7.47 -16.35
C ASN A 249 23.34 -7.76 -17.63
N GLY A 250 23.17 -8.96 -18.20
CA GLY A 250 23.58 -9.28 -19.57
C GLY A 250 25.08 -9.38 -19.80
N GLY A 251 25.85 -9.67 -18.74
CA GLY A 251 27.32 -9.72 -18.80
C GLY A 251 27.97 -8.35 -18.59
N THR A 252 27.20 -7.28 -18.40
CA THR A 252 27.72 -5.92 -18.19
C THR A 252 27.98 -5.66 -16.71
N SER A 253 29.18 -5.18 -16.40
CA SER A 253 29.52 -4.69 -15.05
C SER A 253 28.67 -3.46 -14.71
N LEU A 254 28.21 -3.37 -13.47
CA LEU A 254 27.48 -2.19 -12.98
C LEU A 254 28.40 -0.99 -12.68
N MET A 255 29.72 -1.16 -12.83
CA MET A 255 30.73 -0.12 -12.61
C MET A 255 30.54 1.08 -13.55
N ASP A 256 30.69 2.28 -13.00
CA ASP A 256 30.68 3.54 -13.77
C ASP A 256 32.02 3.70 -14.51
N ALA A 257 32.02 4.34 -15.67
CA ALA A 257 33.25 4.59 -16.41
C ALA A 257 34.19 5.56 -15.67
N ASP A 258 33.64 6.56 -14.98
CA ASP A 258 34.42 7.55 -14.22
C ASP A 258 35.03 6.91 -12.97
N ASP A 259 34.33 5.98 -12.33
CA ASP A 259 34.88 5.18 -11.22
C ASP A 259 36.11 4.37 -11.67
N ALA A 260 36.05 3.78 -12.86
CA ALA A 260 37.18 3.04 -13.43
C ALA A 260 38.38 3.93 -13.75
N ALA A 261 38.13 5.17 -14.19
CA ALA A 261 39.17 6.12 -14.57
C ALA A 261 39.80 6.83 -13.36
N GLU A 262 38.98 7.26 -12.41
CA GLU A 262 39.39 8.05 -11.24
C GLU A 262 39.88 7.19 -10.07
N ALA A 263 39.38 5.96 -9.93
CA ALA A 263 39.79 5.02 -8.88
C ALA A 263 40.08 3.60 -9.44
N PRO A 264 41.13 3.42 -10.26
CA PRO A 264 41.42 2.15 -10.91
C PRO A 264 41.53 0.96 -9.93
N GLY A 265 40.81 -0.13 -10.21
CA GLY A 265 40.83 -1.36 -9.40
C GLY A 265 39.91 -1.34 -8.17
N ARG A 266 39.36 -0.18 -7.78
CA ARG A 266 38.47 -0.03 -6.62
C ARG A 266 37.22 -0.88 -6.76
N TRP A 267 36.58 -0.93 -7.93
CA TRP A 267 35.37 -1.74 -8.13
C TRP A 267 35.59 -3.24 -7.88
N ALA A 268 36.75 -3.78 -8.27
CA ALA A 268 37.08 -5.19 -8.05
C ALA A 268 37.37 -5.49 -6.57
N SER A 269 38.06 -4.58 -5.87
CA SER A 269 38.45 -4.74 -4.46
C SER A 269 37.32 -4.42 -3.48
N ASP A 270 36.65 -3.28 -3.68
CA ASP A 270 35.67 -2.71 -2.76
C ASP A 270 34.24 -2.81 -3.29
N GLY A 271 34.04 -2.73 -4.60
CA GLY A 271 32.72 -2.72 -5.23
C GLY A 271 31.79 -1.65 -4.65
N VAL A 272 30.53 -1.98 -4.42
CA VAL A 272 29.60 -1.13 -3.66
C VAL A 272 28.91 -2.01 -2.62
N PRO A 273 29.19 -1.82 -1.32
CA PRO A 273 28.56 -2.60 -0.26
C PRO A 273 27.04 -2.46 -0.27
N VAL A 274 26.32 -3.58 -0.33
CA VAL A 274 24.85 -3.58 -0.26
C VAL A 274 24.41 -3.17 1.14
N ARG A 275 23.57 -2.15 1.24
CA ARG A 275 23.05 -1.63 2.51
C ARG A 275 21.53 -1.65 2.47
N LEU A 276 20.93 -2.49 3.30
CA LEU A 276 19.48 -2.67 3.26
C LEU A 276 18.79 -1.53 3.98
N VAL A 277 17.68 -1.04 3.43
CA VAL A 277 16.80 -0.06 4.07
C VAL A 277 15.41 -0.67 4.21
N GLY A 278 14.84 -0.58 5.41
CA GLY A 278 13.55 -1.19 5.73
C GLY A 278 12.72 -0.34 6.70
N ARG A 279 11.55 -0.84 7.05
CA ARG A 279 10.56 -0.12 7.85
C ARG A 279 10.77 -0.34 9.34
N LEU A 280 10.74 0.75 10.10
CA LEU A 280 10.75 0.75 11.56
C LEU A 280 9.35 0.48 12.14
N ASP A 281 8.33 0.99 11.48
CA ASP A 281 6.94 0.94 11.89
C ASP A 281 6.24 -0.37 11.53
N ARG A 282 5.08 -0.64 12.13
CA ARG A 282 4.19 -1.74 11.73
C ARG A 282 3.61 -1.45 10.35
N SER A 283 4.28 -1.99 9.34
CA SER A 283 4.07 -1.63 7.94
C SER A 283 3.46 -2.79 7.16
N GLY A 284 2.33 -2.52 6.48
CA GLY A 284 1.78 -3.46 5.51
C GLY A 284 2.70 -3.66 4.30
N THR A 285 3.50 -2.66 3.93
CA THR A 285 4.52 -2.81 2.88
C THR A 285 5.54 -3.88 3.27
N THR A 286 5.90 -3.95 4.56
CA THR A 286 6.71 -5.05 5.10
C THR A 286 5.96 -6.38 5.06
N ASP A 287 4.65 -6.41 5.31
CA ASP A 287 3.85 -7.64 5.18
C ASP A 287 3.90 -8.18 3.74
N ILE A 288 3.66 -7.35 2.73
CA ILE A 288 3.74 -7.75 1.33
C ILE A 288 5.15 -8.24 0.98
N PHE A 289 6.17 -7.48 1.35
CA PHE A 289 7.57 -7.81 1.06
C PHE A 289 7.99 -9.14 1.73
N THR A 290 7.73 -9.30 3.01
CA THR A 290 8.10 -10.51 3.76
C THR A 290 7.27 -11.72 3.32
N ARG A 291 5.99 -11.54 2.95
CA ARG A 291 5.15 -12.58 2.33
C ARG A 291 5.76 -13.08 1.04
N ALA A 292 6.14 -12.16 0.15
CA ALA A 292 6.77 -12.50 -1.12
C ALA A 292 8.08 -13.26 -0.91
N LEU A 293 8.97 -12.79 -0.04
CA LEU A 293 10.24 -13.47 0.23
C LEU A 293 10.06 -14.83 0.92
N ALA A 294 9.07 -14.96 1.81
CA ALA A 294 8.75 -16.24 2.45
C ALA A 294 8.28 -17.29 1.42
N ALA A 295 7.49 -16.87 0.43
CA ALA A 295 7.01 -17.73 -0.64
C ALA A 295 8.09 -18.03 -1.70
N GLN A 296 8.92 -17.04 -2.03
CA GLN A 296 9.80 -17.08 -3.21
C GLN A 296 11.22 -17.55 -2.87
N CYS A 297 11.76 -17.26 -1.69
CA CYS A 297 13.17 -17.52 -1.39
C CYS A 297 13.48 -18.94 -0.88
N GLY A 298 12.56 -19.89 -1.12
CA GLY A 298 12.71 -21.30 -0.80
C GLY A 298 12.42 -21.66 0.67
N SER A 299 12.26 -22.95 0.92
CA SER A 299 11.97 -23.54 2.24
C SER A 299 13.22 -24.18 2.84
N GLY A 300 14.02 -23.42 3.59
CA GLY A 300 15.22 -23.95 4.25
C GLY A 300 15.87 -22.97 5.22
N ALA A 301 16.86 -23.39 6.00
CA ALA A 301 17.52 -22.56 7.01
C ALA A 301 18.17 -21.28 6.44
N SER A 302 18.48 -21.26 5.14
CA SER A 302 19.03 -20.10 4.42
C SER A 302 18.03 -18.97 4.19
N ASN A 303 16.72 -19.28 4.13
CA ASN A 303 15.68 -18.25 4.00
C ASN A 303 15.30 -17.71 5.38
N LYS A 304 15.64 -16.46 5.64
CA LYS A 304 15.35 -15.73 6.88
C LYS A 304 13.94 -15.12 6.89
N TYR A 305 13.16 -15.30 5.84
CA TYR A 305 11.75 -14.92 5.74
C TYR A 305 10.91 -16.18 5.75
N LYS A 306 10.19 -16.42 6.84
CA LYS A 306 9.39 -17.63 7.09
C LYS A 306 7.90 -17.38 7.01
N LEU A 307 7.47 -16.17 7.30
CA LEU A 307 6.09 -15.77 7.38
C LEU A 307 5.94 -14.34 6.85
N ASN A 308 4.72 -14.00 6.45
CA ASN A 308 4.33 -12.61 6.30
C ASN A 308 4.27 -11.94 7.69
N ALA A 309 4.83 -10.74 7.80
CA ALA A 309 4.75 -9.96 9.02
C ALA A 309 4.86 -8.47 8.72
N GLU A 310 4.24 -7.64 9.55
CA GLU A 310 4.38 -6.18 9.50
C GLU A 310 5.73 -5.69 10.04
N THR A 311 6.63 -6.61 10.40
CA THR A 311 7.93 -6.35 11.02
C THR A 311 8.99 -7.23 10.38
N LEU A 312 10.20 -6.68 10.21
CA LEU A 312 11.35 -7.37 9.64
C LEU A 312 11.78 -8.59 10.48
N PRO A 313 12.54 -9.55 9.90
CA PRO A 313 13.11 -10.64 10.67
C PRO A 313 13.93 -10.15 11.86
N TYR A 314 13.47 -10.53 13.04
CA TYR A 314 14.01 -10.11 14.32
C TYR A 314 13.95 -11.34 15.23
N ASN A 315 15.00 -11.61 16.00
CA ASN A 315 15.05 -12.79 16.85
C ASN A 315 14.89 -12.40 18.33
N ARG A 316 13.66 -12.56 18.86
CA ARG A 316 13.39 -12.29 20.28
C ARG A 316 14.10 -13.18 21.28
N SER A 317 14.67 -14.31 20.85
CA SER A 317 15.48 -15.15 21.73
C SER A 317 16.91 -14.63 21.92
N GLU A 318 17.39 -13.71 21.07
CA GLU A 318 18.68 -13.05 21.26
C GLU A 318 18.66 -12.18 22.52
N SER A 319 19.78 -12.14 23.25
CA SER A 319 19.94 -11.31 24.45
C SER A 319 19.62 -9.84 24.16
N ALA A 320 18.96 -9.17 25.11
CA ALA A 320 18.69 -7.74 25.04
C ALA A 320 19.97 -6.88 24.92
N THR A 321 21.12 -7.41 25.36
CA THR A 321 22.42 -6.73 25.25
C THR A 321 23.02 -6.77 23.84
N THR A 322 22.60 -7.72 22.99
CA THR A 322 23.09 -7.87 21.62
C THR A 322 22.08 -7.39 20.59
N ARG A 323 20.79 -7.51 20.92
CA ARG A 323 19.68 -7.27 20.01
C ARG A 323 19.26 -5.79 19.96
N PRO A 324 19.21 -5.15 18.76
CA PRO A 324 18.69 -3.80 18.60
C PRO A 324 17.27 -3.65 19.15
N THR A 325 16.93 -2.51 19.76
CA THR A 325 15.55 -2.19 20.19
C THR A 325 15.23 -0.76 19.77
N PHE A 326 13.95 -0.51 19.47
CA PHE A 326 13.51 0.81 18.98
C PHE A 326 12.23 1.30 19.66
N GLY A 327 11.86 0.71 20.80
CA GLY A 327 10.65 1.09 21.54
C GLY A 327 10.68 2.56 21.99
N THR A 328 11.87 3.11 22.25
CA THR A 328 12.03 4.53 22.62
C THR A 328 11.96 5.48 21.42
N VAL A 329 12.25 4.98 20.21
CA VAL A 329 12.14 5.75 18.96
C VAL A 329 10.69 5.79 18.49
N ARG A 330 9.97 4.66 18.60
CA ARG A 330 8.58 4.53 18.18
C ARG A 330 7.87 3.46 19.00
N ALA A 331 6.80 3.83 19.72
CA ALA A 331 6.16 2.95 20.70
C ALA A 331 5.39 1.76 20.08
N ASP A 332 4.81 1.93 18.89
CA ASP A 332 4.07 0.88 18.18
C ASP A 332 4.95 0.02 17.26
N THR A 333 6.28 0.18 17.28
CA THR A 333 7.18 -0.69 16.52
C THR A 333 7.07 -2.15 16.99
N GLY A 334 7.18 -3.09 16.05
CA GLY A 334 7.37 -4.51 16.39
C GLY A 334 8.78 -4.83 16.93
N LEU A 335 9.75 -3.92 16.78
CA LEU A 335 11.17 -4.09 17.09
C LEU A 335 11.51 -3.69 18.54
N GLN A 336 10.75 -4.22 19.50
CA GLN A 336 10.92 -3.95 20.93
C GLN A 336 10.98 -5.25 21.75
N THR A 337 11.39 -5.16 23.02
CA THR A 337 11.62 -6.34 23.86
C THR A 337 10.33 -7.08 24.23
N SER A 338 9.25 -6.34 24.46
CA SER A 338 7.94 -6.86 24.92
C SER A 338 6.91 -6.99 23.80
N SER A 339 7.32 -6.91 22.53
CA SER A 339 6.38 -7.02 21.41
C SER A 339 5.74 -8.41 21.39
N THR A 340 4.44 -8.47 21.12
CA THR A 340 3.69 -9.71 20.85
C THR A 340 3.47 -9.92 19.34
N GLN A 341 3.96 -9.01 18.51
CA GLN A 341 3.69 -9.04 17.07
C GLN A 341 4.38 -10.23 16.39
N PRO A 342 3.80 -10.81 15.32
CA PRO A 342 4.51 -11.78 14.50
C PRO A 342 5.78 -11.17 13.91
N GLU A 343 6.84 -11.96 13.83
CA GLU A 343 8.12 -11.59 13.19
C GLU A 343 8.35 -12.47 11.98
N ALA A 344 8.89 -11.89 10.91
CA ALA A 344 9.07 -12.62 9.67
C ALA A 344 10.06 -13.80 9.77
N GLY A 345 10.93 -13.87 10.79
CA GLY A 345 12.10 -14.75 10.79
C GLY A 345 12.03 -16.09 11.54
N LEU A 346 11.02 -16.33 12.39
CA LEU A 346 10.93 -17.48 13.32
C LEU A 346 12.30 -18.05 13.79
N GLY A 347 12.89 -17.46 14.83
CA GLY A 347 13.87 -18.14 15.70
C GLY A 347 15.32 -18.30 15.23
N GLY A 348 15.74 -17.73 14.09
CA GLY A 348 17.10 -17.95 13.56
C GLY A 348 18.02 -16.74 13.42
N ALA A 349 17.52 -15.58 13.01
CA ALA A 349 18.39 -14.44 12.67
C ALA A 349 17.70 -13.07 12.84
N THR A 350 18.37 -12.15 13.53
CA THR A 350 18.04 -10.72 13.46
C THR A 350 18.65 -10.11 12.21
N LEU A 351 17.82 -9.60 11.29
CA LEU A 351 18.26 -8.84 10.12
C LEU A 351 18.22 -7.32 10.34
N VAL A 352 17.88 -6.86 11.53
CA VAL A 352 17.82 -5.44 11.85
C VAL A 352 19.16 -4.96 12.43
N GLY A 353 19.61 -3.78 12.01
CA GLY A 353 20.76 -3.08 12.57
C GLY A 353 20.39 -2.23 13.79
N SER A 354 21.38 -1.68 14.46
CA SER A 354 21.25 -0.85 15.67
C SER A 354 20.88 0.60 15.37
N GLU A 355 20.93 0.98 14.09
CA GLU A 355 20.75 2.32 13.57
C GLU A 355 19.38 2.53 12.93
N TYR A 356 18.88 3.76 13.00
CA TYR A 356 17.71 4.22 12.27
C TYR A 356 18.00 5.52 11.52
N PHE A 357 17.21 5.82 10.49
CA PHE A 357 17.27 7.08 9.78
C PHE A 357 16.24 8.07 10.34
N SER A 358 16.71 9.22 10.83
CA SER A 358 15.86 10.26 11.44
C SER A 358 15.08 11.11 10.44
N GLY A 359 15.41 11.01 9.15
CA GLY A 359 14.96 11.91 8.09
C GLY A 359 16.10 12.79 7.55
N THR A 360 17.11 13.06 8.38
CA THR A 360 18.27 13.90 8.02
C THR A 360 19.61 13.25 8.31
N ALA A 361 19.65 12.24 9.19
CA ALA A 361 20.88 11.56 9.59
C ALA A 361 20.61 10.10 9.94
N ILE A 362 21.67 9.29 9.91
CA ILE A 362 21.68 7.95 10.49
C ILE A 362 22.07 8.08 11.95
N VAL A 363 21.23 7.58 12.84
CA VAL A 363 21.37 7.74 14.30
C VAL A 363 21.32 6.38 14.97
N ARG A 364 22.10 6.22 16.03
CA ARG A 364 22.00 5.08 16.94
C ARG A 364 21.27 5.51 18.22
N PRO A 365 20.09 4.95 18.54
CA PRO A 365 19.39 5.26 19.78
C PRO A 365 20.26 4.92 20.99
N THR A 366 20.10 5.65 22.10
CA THR A 366 20.85 5.41 23.33
C THR A 366 20.68 3.98 23.84
N GLU A 367 19.46 3.43 23.72
CA GLU A 367 19.17 2.03 24.07
C GLU A 367 19.95 0.99 23.24
N ASN A 368 20.53 1.41 22.11
CA ASN A 368 21.35 0.58 21.23
C ASN A 368 22.84 0.90 21.32
N ALA A 369 23.26 1.79 22.22
CA ALA A 369 24.69 2.05 22.46
C ALA A 369 25.41 0.76 22.86
N GLY A 370 26.58 0.50 22.26
CA GLY A 370 27.37 -0.71 22.52
C GLY A 370 26.86 -2.00 21.88
N LYS A 371 25.68 -2.02 21.23
CA LYS A 371 25.19 -3.21 20.52
C LYS A 371 25.97 -3.44 19.22
N ALA A 372 26.38 -4.69 18.97
CA ALA A 372 27.25 -5.06 17.86
C ALA A 372 26.55 -5.15 16.49
N ALA A 373 25.22 -5.34 16.47
CA ALA A 373 24.46 -5.49 15.24
C ALA A 373 24.33 -4.17 14.48
N THR A 374 25.27 -3.82 13.60
CA THR A 374 25.23 -2.58 12.81
C THR A 374 24.66 -2.78 11.40
N SER A 375 23.94 -1.79 10.88
CA SER A 375 23.58 -1.73 9.45
C SER A 375 24.75 -1.27 8.57
N PHE A 376 25.81 -0.69 9.13
CA PHE A 376 26.95 -0.19 8.37
C PHE A 376 27.81 -1.33 7.79
N PRO A 377 28.43 -1.14 6.60
CA PRO A 377 29.36 -2.10 6.04
C PRO A 377 30.57 -2.38 6.94
N THR A 378 31.13 -3.58 6.81
CA THR A 378 32.42 -3.96 7.40
C THR A 378 33.40 -4.27 6.27
N GLY A 379 34.26 -3.31 5.93
CA GLY A 379 35.17 -3.42 4.78
C GLY A 379 34.43 -3.37 3.44
N ALA A 380 34.81 -4.19 2.47
CA ALA A 380 34.19 -4.18 1.15
C ALA A 380 32.73 -4.71 1.14
N ASN A 381 32.27 -5.37 2.19
CA ASN A 381 30.95 -6.01 2.20
C ASN A 381 29.95 -5.28 3.10
N GLY A 382 28.69 -5.28 2.66
CA GLY A 382 27.57 -4.87 3.47
C GLY A 382 27.38 -5.75 4.70
N SER A 383 26.64 -5.26 5.68
CA SER A 383 26.32 -6.00 6.91
C SER A 383 25.28 -7.11 6.73
N GLY A 384 24.52 -7.05 5.63
CA GLY A 384 23.31 -7.87 5.45
C GLY A 384 22.18 -7.50 6.41
N ARG A 385 22.27 -6.34 7.07
CA ARG A 385 21.29 -5.85 8.04
C ARG A 385 20.60 -4.57 7.55
N PHE A 386 19.35 -4.40 7.94
CA PHE A 386 18.54 -3.23 7.63
C PHE A 386 18.90 -2.04 8.51
N LEU A 387 19.18 -0.90 7.87
CA LEU A 387 18.91 0.42 8.41
C LEU A 387 17.40 0.63 8.41
N VAL A 388 16.80 0.96 9.56
CA VAL A 388 15.34 1.13 9.64
C VAL A 388 14.93 2.61 9.56
N ALA A 389 13.82 2.88 8.91
CA ALA A 389 13.24 4.23 8.79
C ALA A 389 11.72 4.18 8.92
N ASP A 390 11.13 5.27 9.39
CA ASP A 390 9.68 5.36 9.61
C ASP A 390 8.94 5.81 8.35
N GLY A 391 7.99 5.00 7.89
CA GLY A 391 7.12 5.36 6.78
C GLY A 391 7.85 5.32 5.43
N SER A 392 7.07 5.32 4.37
CA SER A 392 7.61 5.24 3.01
C SER A 392 8.47 6.46 2.67
N GLY A 393 8.08 7.66 3.10
CA GLY A 393 8.84 8.89 2.85
C GLY A 393 10.26 8.85 3.42
N ARG A 394 10.45 8.42 4.68
CA ARG A 394 11.82 8.34 5.24
C ARG A 394 12.59 7.14 4.73
N VAL A 395 11.94 6.04 4.35
CA VAL A 395 12.62 4.96 3.61
C VAL A 395 13.16 5.48 2.28
N ALA A 396 12.36 6.23 1.52
CA ALA A 396 12.80 6.86 0.28
C ALA A 396 13.99 7.80 0.52
N SER A 397 13.90 8.68 1.52
CA SER A 397 15.00 9.59 1.88
C SER A 397 16.24 8.86 2.39
N ALA A 398 16.08 7.76 3.12
CA ALA A 398 17.20 6.95 3.60
C ALA A 398 17.94 6.30 2.43
N ILE A 399 17.22 5.74 1.44
CA ILE A 399 17.84 5.16 0.24
C ILE A 399 18.60 6.24 -0.56
N LYS A 400 18.01 7.42 -0.71
CA LYS A 400 18.63 8.57 -1.38
C LYS A 400 19.70 9.29 -0.57
N PHE A 401 19.81 9.00 0.73
CA PHE A 401 20.73 9.70 1.60
C PHE A 401 22.14 9.61 1.01
N ALA A 402 22.82 10.76 0.97
CA ALA A 402 24.06 10.94 0.23
C ALA A 402 25.10 9.84 0.50
N PRO A 403 26.03 9.60 -0.44
CA PRO A 403 27.16 8.70 -0.21
C PRO A 403 27.87 9.03 1.10
N ASP A 404 27.87 8.06 2.01
CA ASP A 404 28.23 8.22 3.42
C ASP A 404 29.18 7.11 3.92
N TYR A 405 29.62 6.22 3.03
CA TYR A 405 30.59 5.17 3.35
C TYR A 405 31.88 5.34 2.54
N ALA A 406 32.99 5.66 3.19
CA ALA A 406 34.28 5.79 2.50
C ALA A 406 34.78 4.44 1.98
N SER A 407 35.24 4.40 0.72
CA SER A 407 35.82 3.20 0.12
C SER A 407 37.10 2.80 0.88
N PRO A 408 37.28 1.52 1.26
CA PRO A 408 38.48 1.07 1.96
C PRO A 408 39.80 1.34 1.21
N THR A 409 39.81 1.21 -0.12
CA THR A 409 41.00 1.41 -0.96
C THR A 409 41.10 2.81 -1.57
N ALA A 410 40.05 3.63 -1.46
CA ALA A 410 39.98 4.99 -2.02
C ALA A 410 39.15 5.89 -1.11
N SER A 411 39.74 6.42 -0.03
CA SER A 411 39.01 7.13 1.03
C SER A 411 38.33 8.44 0.59
N ASN A 412 38.76 9.02 -0.54
CA ASN A 412 38.13 10.17 -1.18
C ASN A 412 36.84 9.81 -1.93
N VAL A 413 36.59 8.52 -2.16
CA VAL A 413 35.35 8.03 -2.77
C VAL A 413 34.41 7.60 -1.65
N LYS A 414 33.24 8.24 -1.59
CA LYS A 414 32.13 7.82 -0.73
C LYS A 414 31.11 7.02 -1.53
N LEU A 415 30.52 6.01 -0.91
CA LEU A 415 29.62 5.06 -1.54
C LEU A 415 28.22 5.08 -0.90
N ASN A 416 27.22 4.92 -1.76
CA ASN A 416 25.81 4.73 -1.46
C ASN A 416 25.30 3.43 -2.10
N GLY A 417 25.51 2.29 -1.45
CA GLY A 417 24.91 1.02 -1.87
C GLY A 417 23.55 0.73 -1.24
N LYS A 418 22.77 1.77 -0.91
CA LYS A 418 21.49 1.58 -0.22
C LYS A 418 20.42 1.04 -1.18
N VAL A 419 19.76 -0.03 -0.79
CA VAL A 419 18.61 -0.64 -1.48
C VAL A 419 17.53 -0.97 -0.46
N GLY A 420 16.27 -0.71 -0.78
CA GLY A 420 15.16 -0.97 0.12
C GLY A 420 13.89 -1.37 -0.60
N TYR A 421 12.86 -1.68 0.17
CA TYR A 421 11.53 -1.99 -0.34
C TYR A 421 10.56 -0.86 -0.01
N ILE A 422 9.79 -0.39 -0.99
CA ILE A 422 8.89 0.75 -0.86
C ILE A 422 7.70 0.62 -1.82
N GLY A 423 6.56 1.26 -1.52
CA GLY A 423 5.46 1.35 -2.48
C GLY A 423 5.92 2.01 -3.79
N ALA A 424 5.46 1.50 -4.93
CA ALA A 424 5.90 2.00 -6.24
C ALA A 424 5.48 3.44 -6.56
N ASP A 425 4.63 4.05 -5.74
CA ASP A 425 4.29 5.46 -5.83
C ASP A 425 5.50 6.37 -5.52
N PHE A 426 6.55 5.85 -4.88
CA PHE A 426 7.76 6.60 -4.49
C PHE A 426 8.93 6.48 -5.47
N ILE A 427 8.79 5.72 -6.55
CA ILE A 427 9.84 5.58 -7.57
C ILE A 427 9.55 6.49 -8.77
N ASP A 428 10.61 6.87 -9.47
CA ASP A 428 10.50 7.69 -10.67
C ASP A 428 9.54 7.04 -11.69
N GLY A 429 8.73 7.90 -12.31
CA GLY A 429 7.60 7.49 -13.14
C GLY A 429 6.24 7.76 -12.50
N SER A 430 6.18 7.89 -11.16
CA SER A 430 5.02 8.45 -10.45
C SER A 430 5.12 9.98 -10.31
N PRO A 431 4.03 10.74 -10.52
CA PRO A 431 3.97 12.17 -10.22
C PRO A 431 4.17 12.52 -8.74
N SER A 432 3.89 11.59 -7.84
CA SER A 432 4.02 11.83 -6.39
C SER A 432 5.41 11.46 -5.86
N ALA A 433 6.25 10.83 -6.68
CA ALA A 433 7.58 10.41 -6.29
C ALA A 433 8.45 11.63 -5.97
N PRO A 434 9.27 11.58 -4.90
CA PRO A 434 10.13 12.68 -4.51
C PRO A 434 11.36 12.86 -5.44
N GLY A 435 11.37 12.20 -6.60
CA GLY A 435 12.48 12.15 -7.57
C GLY A 435 13.72 11.39 -7.09
N GLY A 436 14.52 10.90 -8.04
CA GLY A 436 15.86 10.36 -7.80
C GLY A 436 15.89 8.93 -7.26
N LEU A 437 14.74 8.23 -7.24
CA LEU A 437 14.67 6.81 -6.90
C LEU A 437 14.31 6.01 -8.14
N LYS A 438 15.13 5.00 -8.43
CA LYS A 438 14.87 4.02 -9.48
C LYS A 438 14.46 2.70 -8.85
N ALA A 439 13.79 1.85 -9.64
CA ALA A 439 13.41 0.51 -9.23
C ALA A 439 14.14 -0.58 -10.02
N ALA A 440 14.42 -1.68 -9.34
CA ALA A 440 14.92 -2.88 -9.98
C ALA A 440 13.79 -3.56 -10.78
N ALA A 441 14.16 -4.05 -11.97
CA ALA A 441 13.33 -4.95 -12.76
C ALA A 441 13.54 -6.38 -12.27
N LEU A 442 12.46 -7.05 -11.88
CA LEU A 442 12.55 -8.38 -11.27
C LEU A 442 12.09 -9.46 -12.25
N LYS A 443 12.74 -10.61 -12.18
CA LYS A 443 12.35 -11.78 -12.97
C LYS A 443 11.12 -12.44 -12.34
N GLY A 444 10.06 -12.64 -13.13
CA GLY A 444 8.79 -13.23 -12.68
C GLY A 444 8.83 -14.75 -12.59
N GLY A 445 9.11 -15.33 -11.42
CA GLY A 445 9.16 -16.78 -11.24
C GLY A 445 10.05 -17.47 -12.28
N SER A 446 9.50 -18.42 -13.03
CA SER A 446 10.19 -19.10 -14.15
C SER A 446 10.18 -18.34 -15.49
N SER A 447 9.56 -17.16 -15.56
CA SER A 447 9.49 -16.34 -16.77
C SER A 447 10.87 -15.84 -17.18
N ALA A 448 11.10 -15.70 -18.49
CA ALA A 448 12.27 -15.01 -19.03
C ALA A 448 12.14 -13.47 -18.98
N SER A 449 10.94 -12.95 -18.65
CA SER A 449 10.64 -11.53 -18.64
C SER A 449 11.08 -10.82 -17.35
N TRP A 450 11.47 -9.56 -17.51
CA TRP A 450 11.86 -8.65 -16.45
C TRP A 450 10.77 -7.61 -16.25
N TYR A 451 10.14 -7.61 -15.08
CA TYR A 451 9.01 -6.74 -14.80
C TYR A 451 9.44 -5.56 -13.94
N MET A 452 9.03 -4.35 -14.35
CA MET A 452 9.05 -3.15 -13.49
C MET A 452 7.85 -3.16 -12.54
N PRO A 453 7.93 -2.52 -11.36
CA PRO A 453 6.82 -2.38 -10.41
C PRO A 453 5.79 -1.35 -10.90
N SER A 454 5.19 -1.59 -12.06
CA SER A 454 4.17 -0.73 -12.66
C SER A 454 2.77 -1.22 -12.31
N ALA A 455 1.78 -0.34 -12.46
CA ALA A 455 0.36 -0.69 -12.33
C ALA A 455 -0.04 -1.88 -13.21
N ALA A 456 0.39 -1.89 -14.48
CA ALA A 456 0.08 -2.97 -15.42
C ALA A 456 0.66 -4.31 -14.97
N ASN A 457 1.91 -4.34 -14.50
CA ASN A 457 2.54 -5.57 -14.04
C ASN A 457 1.99 -6.02 -12.68
N ALA A 458 1.52 -5.10 -11.83
CA ALA A 458 0.85 -5.44 -10.58
C ALA A 458 -0.55 -6.03 -10.84
N THR A 459 -1.33 -5.44 -11.75
CA THR A 459 -2.62 -6.01 -12.18
C THR A 459 -2.43 -7.38 -12.84
N LEU A 460 -1.37 -7.56 -13.63
CA LEU A 460 -1.03 -8.86 -14.21
C LEU A 460 -0.67 -9.90 -13.12
N ALA A 461 0.03 -9.48 -12.06
CA ALA A 461 0.33 -10.32 -10.91
C ALA A 461 -0.93 -10.70 -10.10
N PHE A 462 -1.88 -9.77 -9.97
CA PHE A 462 -3.18 -10.04 -9.35
C PHE A 462 -3.98 -11.10 -10.13
N GLY A 463 -3.86 -11.09 -11.46
CA GLY A 463 -4.37 -12.16 -12.31
C GLY A 463 -5.89 -12.34 -12.22
N THR A 464 -6.32 -13.59 -12.09
CA THR A 464 -7.75 -14.00 -12.11
C THR A 464 -8.29 -14.36 -10.73
N ILE A 465 -7.62 -13.92 -9.65
CA ILE A 465 -8.10 -14.13 -8.28
C ILE A 465 -9.49 -13.50 -8.14
N LEU A 466 -10.50 -14.31 -7.81
CA LEU A 466 -11.88 -13.84 -7.65
C LEU A 466 -12.15 -13.32 -6.23
N PRO A 467 -13.06 -12.35 -6.04
CA PRO A 467 -13.54 -11.96 -4.72
C PRO A 467 -14.25 -13.13 -4.01
N PRO A 468 -14.50 -13.03 -2.68
CA PRO A 468 -15.26 -14.05 -1.96
C PRO A 468 -16.65 -14.25 -2.57
N GLN A 469 -17.09 -15.51 -2.70
CA GLN A 469 -18.42 -15.89 -3.21
C GLN A 469 -18.74 -15.19 -4.54
N SER A 470 -17.85 -15.27 -5.52
CA SER A 470 -18.01 -14.55 -6.78
C SER A 470 -17.86 -15.44 -7.99
N ALA A 471 -18.69 -15.19 -9.02
CA ALA A 471 -18.41 -15.66 -10.37
C ALA A 471 -17.28 -14.82 -11.02
N SER A 472 -16.92 -15.15 -12.25
CA SER A 472 -15.80 -14.51 -12.97
C SER A 472 -16.00 -13.02 -13.25
N ASP A 473 -17.24 -12.54 -13.26
CA ASP A 473 -17.60 -11.12 -13.43
C ASP A 473 -17.78 -10.39 -12.09
N GLY A 474 -17.59 -11.08 -10.96
CA GLY A 474 -17.77 -10.51 -9.61
C GLY A 474 -19.19 -10.58 -9.06
N THR A 475 -20.16 -11.10 -9.82
CA THR A 475 -21.53 -11.32 -9.32
C THR A 475 -21.52 -12.32 -8.18
N LEU A 476 -22.41 -12.14 -7.19
CA LEU A 476 -22.54 -13.05 -6.06
C LEU A 476 -22.84 -14.47 -6.55
N ASN A 477 -22.01 -15.42 -6.12
CA ASN A 477 -22.26 -16.84 -6.23
C ASN A 477 -21.98 -17.50 -4.88
N ASP A 478 -23.01 -17.58 -4.04
CA ASP A 478 -22.97 -18.25 -2.74
C ASP A 478 -23.57 -19.67 -2.75
N SER A 479 -23.98 -20.15 -3.94
CA SER A 479 -24.51 -21.51 -4.14
C SER A 479 -23.42 -22.59 -4.08
N VAL A 480 -22.14 -22.17 -4.16
CA VAL A 480 -20.96 -23.04 -4.08
C VAL A 480 -20.10 -22.59 -2.92
N ALA A 481 -19.63 -23.57 -2.14
CA ALA A 481 -18.70 -23.32 -1.03
C ALA A 481 -17.37 -22.72 -1.55
N ASP A 482 -16.99 -21.56 -1.03
CA ASP A 482 -15.71 -20.92 -1.34
C ASP A 482 -14.67 -21.32 -0.30
N THR A 483 -13.81 -22.29 -0.63
CA THR A 483 -12.86 -22.90 0.33
C THR A 483 -11.56 -22.11 0.50
N ARG A 484 -11.48 -20.89 -0.04
CA ARG A 484 -10.24 -20.09 -0.08
C ARG A 484 -9.97 -19.28 1.20
N GLN A 485 -10.76 -19.48 2.26
CA GLN A 485 -10.51 -18.89 3.58
C GLN A 485 -9.30 -19.57 4.22
N VAL A 486 -8.33 -18.79 4.69
CA VAL A 486 -7.10 -19.33 5.28
C VAL A 486 -7.13 -19.25 6.80
N ARG A 487 -7.72 -18.18 7.36
CA ARG A 487 -7.77 -17.95 8.81
C ARG A 487 -9.11 -18.38 9.39
N ILE A 488 -9.08 -18.91 10.61
CA ILE A 488 -10.27 -19.24 11.38
C ILE A 488 -10.85 -17.93 11.96
N PRO A 489 -12.10 -17.56 11.66
CA PRO A 489 -12.73 -16.37 12.22
C PRO A 489 -13.26 -16.66 13.63
N THR A 490 -12.37 -16.71 14.63
CA THR A 490 -12.77 -16.99 16.01
C THR A 490 -13.60 -15.85 16.61
N TYR A 491 -13.47 -14.62 16.09
CA TYR A 491 -14.34 -13.49 16.43
C TYR A 491 -15.84 -13.74 16.11
N GLN A 492 -16.14 -14.70 15.22
CA GLN A 492 -17.51 -15.14 14.90
C GLN A 492 -17.89 -16.45 15.61
N GLY A 493 -17.08 -16.90 16.58
CA GLY A 493 -17.28 -18.17 17.29
C GLY A 493 -16.82 -19.42 16.52
N GLY A 494 -16.04 -19.26 15.45
CA GLY A 494 -15.49 -20.40 14.70
C GLY A 494 -14.49 -21.23 15.52
N THR A 495 -14.59 -22.56 15.46
CA THR A 495 -13.69 -23.49 16.17
C THR A 495 -12.96 -24.42 15.21
N GLY A 496 -11.63 -24.40 15.22
CA GLY A 496 -10.78 -25.51 14.76
C GLY A 496 -10.57 -25.70 13.25
N VAL A 497 -11.39 -25.11 12.36
CA VAL A 497 -11.22 -25.22 10.89
C VAL A 497 -11.60 -23.90 10.21
N PRO A 498 -10.83 -23.42 9.21
CA PRO A 498 -11.28 -22.31 8.37
C PRO A 498 -12.62 -22.65 7.70
N GLY A 499 -13.62 -21.77 7.89
CA GLY A 499 -14.92 -21.92 7.23
C GLY A 499 -14.87 -21.56 5.74
N ASN A 500 -16.03 -21.40 5.10
CA ASN A 500 -16.06 -20.85 3.74
C ASN A 500 -15.75 -19.34 3.75
N ALA A 501 -15.01 -18.88 2.75
CA ALA A 501 -14.82 -17.46 2.48
C ALA A 501 -16.18 -16.86 2.12
N ALA A 502 -16.63 -15.89 2.92
CA ALA A 502 -17.94 -15.27 2.77
C ALA A 502 -17.81 -13.75 2.74
N ARG A 503 -18.66 -13.08 1.96
CA ARG A 503 -18.65 -11.60 1.86
C ARG A 503 -18.95 -10.91 3.20
N THR A 504 -19.63 -11.60 4.11
CA THR A 504 -19.92 -11.16 5.49
C THR A 504 -18.72 -11.27 6.44
N ASN A 505 -17.67 -12.02 6.08
CA ASN A 505 -16.47 -12.16 6.88
C ASN A 505 -15.38 -11.23 6.32
N PRO A 506 -15.05 -10.11 6.98
CA PRO A 506 -13.96 -9.23 6.58
C PRO A 506 -12.68 -9.98 6.20
N LEU A 507 -12.24 -10.97 6.99
CA LEU A 507 -11.00 -11.71 6.72
C LEU A 507 -10.98 -12.37 5.35
N ALA A 508 -12.14 -12.81 4.84
CA ALA A 508 -12.26 -13.48 3.55
C ALA A 508 -11.82 -12.57 2.40
N TRP A 509 -12.11 -11.27 2.46
CA TRP A 509 -11.73 -10.30 1.42
C TRP A 509 -10.22 -10.18 1.22
N TYR A 510 -9.43 -10.55 2.24
CA TYR A 510 -7.98 -10.63 2.15
C TYR A 510 -7.50 -12.07 1.90
N ASP A 511 -8.07 -13.05 2.59
CA ASP A 511 -7.60 -14.44 2.56
C ASP A 511 -7.69 -15.05 1.16
N VAL A 512 -8.75 -14.75 0.40
CA VAL A 512 -8.87 -15.30 -0.96
C VAL A 512 -7.74 -14.84 -1.89
N ILE A 513 -7.11 -13.69 -1.59
CA ILE A 513 -5.97 -13.13 -2.34
C ILE A 513 -4.68 -13.90 -2.07
N TYR A 514 -4.59 -14.58 -0.92
CA TYR A 514 -3.39 -15.27 -0.45
C TYR A 514 -3.68 -16.71 -0.05
N SER A 515 -4.69 -17.32 -0.69
CA SER A 515 -5.20 -18.65 -0.35
C SER A 515 -4.21 -19.78 -0.60
N ASP A 516 -3.22 -19.54 -1.45
CA ASP A 516 -2.12 -20.46 -1.71
C ASP A 516 -0.79 -19.69 -1.72
N PRO A 517 0.15 -19.98 -0.80
CA PRO A 517 1.44 -19.30 -0.72
C PRO A 517 2.37 -19.62 -1.90
N SER A 518 2.13 -20.71 -2.65
CA SER A 518 2.91 -21.09 -3.82
C SER A 518 2.45 -20.40 -5.11
N SER A 519 1.26 -19.80 -5.08
CA SER A 519 0.66 -19.06 -6.19
C SER A 519 0.10 -17.72 -5.69
N THR A 520 -0.92 -17.18 -6.38
CA THR A 520 -1.60 -15.91 -6.02
C THR A 520 -0.65 -14.71 -5.94
N LEU A 521 -0.99 -13.67 -5.16
CA LEU A 521 -0.13 -12.51 -4.98
C LEU A 521 1.12 -12.78 -4.11
N ALA A 522 1.16 -13.87 -3.35
CA ALA A 522 2.34 -14.24 -2.58
C ALA A 522 3.51 -14.69 -3.49
N ASN A 523 3.18 -15.38 -4.58
CA ASN A 523 4.15 -15.82 -5.59
C ASN A 523 3.48 -15.85 -6.97
N PRO A 524 3.29 -14.67 -7.60
CA PRO A 524 2.54 -14.58 -8.84
C PRO A 524 3.34 -15.20 -10.00
N THR A 525 2.66 -15.99 -10.83
CA THR A 525 3.29 -16.62 -12.01
C THR A 525 3.56 -15.64 -13.16
N ASN A 526 2.86 -14.51 -13.18
CA ASN A 526 2.99 -13.46 -14.19
C ASN A 526 3.09 -12.09 -13.51
N GLY A 527 3.65 -11.10 -14.21
CA GLY A 527 3.73 -9.74 -13.69
C GLY A 527 4.81 -9.54 -12.64
N TYR A 528 4.69 -8.47 -11.84
CA TYR A 528 5.72 -8.09 -10.88
C TYR A 528 5.72 -9.04 -9.65
N PRO A 529 6.87 -9.64 -9.26
CA PRO A 529 6.92 -10.69 -8.23
C PRO A 529 6.51 -10.26 -6.83
N ILE A 530 6.75 -8.99 -6.48
CA ILE A 530 6.50 -8.47 -5.13
C ILE A 530 5.31 -7.52 -5.22
N ALA A 531 4.12 -8.09 -5.24
CA ALA A 531 2.85 -7.37 -5.34
C ALA A 531 1.90 -7.79 -4.22
N GLY A 532 1.00 -6.89 -3.85
CA GLY A 532 -0.04 -7.15 -2.88
C GLY A 532 -1.23 -6.23 -3.07
N SER A 533 -1.98 -5.97 -2.01
CA SER A 533 -3.12 -5.05 -2.07
C SER A 533 -3.21 -4.18 -0.83
N THR A 534 -3.56 -2.91 -1.02
CA THR A 534 -3.91 -2.01 0.08
C THR A 534 -5.39 -2.17 0.37
N GLN A 535 -5.72 -2.55 1.60
CA GLN A 535 -7.07 -2.68 2.11
C GLN A 535 -7.62 -1.34 2.56
N TYR A 536 -8.87 -1.07 2.22
CA TYR A 536 -9.70 -0.09 2.89
C TYR A 536 -10.29 -0.71 4.15
N PHE A 537 -10.29 0.04 5.25
CA PHE A 537 -11.02 -0.27 6.49
C PHE A 537 -12.05 0.82 6.77
N GLY A 538 -13.28 0.41 7.05
CA GLY A 538 -14.37 1.33 7.35
C GLY A 538 -15.55 0.64 8.02
N TYR A 539 -16.66 1.35 8.07
CA TYR A 539 -17.81 0.99 8.90
C TYR A 539 -19.07 0.89 8.04
N THR A 540 -20.04 0.05 8.39
CA THR A 540 -21.34 0.06 7.68
C THR A 540 -22.18 1.29 8.03
N CYS A 541 -21.98 1.90 9.20
CA CYS A 541 -22.79 2.98 9.71
C CYS A 541 -21.96 4.22 10.05
N TYR A 542 -22.28 5.33 9.41
CA TYR A 542 -21.66 6.63 9.68
C TYR A 542 -22.67 7.63 10.23
N LYS A 543 -22.14 8.64 10.92
CA LYS A 543 -22.96 9.70 11.49
C LYS A 543 -23.48 10.66 10.40
N VAL A 544 -24.69 11.19 10.64
CA VAL A 544 -25.22 12.40 9.99
C VAL A 544 -25.15 13.54 10.98
N ASP A 545 -24.77 14.73 10.52
CA ASP A 545 -24.92 15.96 11.28
C ASP A 545 -25.67 17.03 10.48
N ALA A 546 -25.78 18.23 11.05
CA ALA A 546 -26.49 19.35 10.42
C ALA A 546 -25.88 19.78 9.08
N ASN A 547 -24.61 19.45 8.82
CA ASN A 547 -23.86 19.88 7.64
C ASN A 547 -23.82 18.79 6.56
N GLY A 548 -24.02 17.50 6.91
CA GLY A 548 -24.27 16.45 5.94
C GLY A 548 -24.04 15.03 6.44
N SER A 549 -23.79 14.13 5.48
CA SER A 549 -23.65 12.68 5.70
C SER A 549 -22.23 12.21 5.41
N ASN A 550 -21.55 11.69 6.44
CA ASN A 550 -20.25 11.04 6.28
C ASN A 550 -20.36 9.76 5.43
N ALA A 551 -21.49 9.04 5.53
CA ALA A 551 -21.76 7.87 4.69
C ALA A 551 -21.75 8.22 3.20
N ARG A 552 -22.45 9.31 2.82
CA ARG A 552 -22.49 9.79 1.43
C ARG A 552 -21.10 10.15 0.92
N SER A 553 -20.31 10.87 1.73
CA SER A 553 -18.94 11.25 1.37
C SER A 553 -18.03 10.04 1.17
N ILE A 554 -18.09 9.05 2.06
CA ILE A 554 -17.32 7.80 1.94
C ILE A 554 -17.75 7.00 0.70
N VAL A 555 -19.05 6.85 0.48
CA VAL A 555 -19.59 6.12 -0.69
C VAL A 555 -19.17 6.79 -1.99
N ASN A 556 -19.23 8.11 -2.08
CA ASN A 556 -18.79 8.85 -3.26
C ASN A 556 -17.29 8.65 -3.51
N PHE A 557 -16.45 8.90 -2.49
CA PHE A 557 -15.01 8.68 -2.55
C PHE A 557 -14.65 7.27 -3.06
N LEU A 558 -15.27 6.23 -2.51
CA LEU A 558 -14.97 4.85 -2.90
C LEU A 558 -15.48 4.49 -4.29
N ASN A 559 -16.65 5.01 -4.70
CA ASN A 559 -17.25 4.66 -5.98
C ASN A 559 -16.40 5.07 -7.19
N PHE A 560 -15.60 6.13 -7.09
CA PHE A 560 -14.72 6.56 -8.19
C PHE A 560 -13.65 5.53 -8.57
N ASN A 561 -13.35 4.56 -7.69
CA ASN A 561 -12.42 3.46 -7.97
C ASN A 561 -13.11 2.23 -8.57
N THR A 562 -14.44 2.24 -8.65
CA THR A 562 -15.22 1.12 -9.19
C THR A 562 -15.63 1.33 -10.65
N ASP A 563 -15.53 2.54 -11.19
CA ASP A 563 -15.99 2.94 -12.53
C ASP A 563 -17.48 2.73 -12.85
N TYR A 564 -18.28 2.29 -11.87
CA TYR A 564 -19.70 2.00 -12.04
C TYR A 564 -20.62 3.21 -11.87
N ILE A 565 -20.08 4.35 -11.43
CA ILE A 565 -20.82 5.62 -11.48
C ILE A 565 -20.47 6.28 -12.80
N ALA A 566 -21.50 6.66 -13.57
CA ALA A 566 -21.35 7.69 -14.58
C ALA A 566 -21.00 8.98 -13.82
N THR A 567 -19.72 9.19 -13.54
CA THR A 567 -19.22 10.33 -12.77
C THR A 567 -19.76 11.58 -13.41
N LEU A 568 -20.71 12.27 -12.80
CA LEU A 568 -21.09 13.60 -13.22
C LEU A 568 -20.10 14.54 -12.52
N ASP A 569 -19.24 15.22 -13.28
CA ASP A 569 -18.49 16.35 -12.71
C ASP A 569 -19.46 17.47 -12.27
N GLY A 570 -18.95 18.55 -11.69
CA GLY A 570 -19.77 19.72 -11.35
C GLY A 570 -20.56 20.32 -12.53
N ALA A 571 -20.24 19.92 -13.77
CA ALA A 571 -20.94 20.29 -15.00
C ALA A 571 -21.85 19.18 -15.57
N GLY A 572 -21.97 18.03 -14.93
CA GLY A 572 -22.84 16.93 -15.36
C GLY A 572 -22.26 16.03 -16.46
N ALA A 573 -20.96 16.08 -16.76
CA ALA A 573 -20.35 15.25 -17.80
C ALA A 573 -19.85 13.91 -17.24
N THR A 574 -20.01 12.80 -17.99
CA THR A 574 -19.59 11.45 -17.57
C THR A 574 -18.07 11.27 -17.58
N ARG A 575 -17.46 10.96 -16.43
CA ARG A 575 -16.01 10.81 -16.26
C ARG A 575 -15.55 9.43 -15.76
N THR A 576 -15.95 8.36 -16.44
CA THR A 576 -15.49 7.00 -16.09
C THR A 576 -13.99 6.81 -16.37
N GLY A 577 -13.31 6.00 -15.55
CA GLY A 577 -11.91 5.65 -15.74
C GLY A 577 -10.88 6.72 -15.38
N ILE A 578 -11.28 7.87 -14.80
CA ILE A 578 -10.33 8.94 -14.41
C ILE A 578 -9.20 8.37 -13.52
N PHE A 579 -9.52 7.50 -12.58
CA PHE A 579 -8.53 6.90 -11.68
C PHE A 579 -7.97 5.58 -12.23
N THR A 580 -8.82 4.70 -12.73
CA THR A 580 -8.49 3.29 -12.97
C THR A 580 -8.03 2.96 -14.39
N ARG A 581 -8.18 3.89 -15.35
CA ARG A 581 -7.88 3.61 -16.76
C ARG A 581 -6.44 3.16 -16.94
N THR A 582 -6.27 1.95 -17.46
CA THR A 582 -4.97 1.41 -17.87
C THR A 582 -4.65 1.83 -19.29
N ALA A 583 -3.44 2.34 -19.54
CA ALA A 583 -2.96 2.66 -20.88
C ALA A 583 -1.45 2.44 -20.98
N ALA A 584 -0.93 2.35 -22.20
CA ALA A 584 0.50 2.19 -22.47
C ALA A 584 1.30 3.51 -22.32
N THR A 585 0.63 4.66 -22.37
CA THR A 585 1.25 5.99 -22.32
C THR A 585 0.68 6.83 -21.20
N PHE A 586 1.51 7.71 -20.63
CA PHE A 586 1.13 8.58 -19.52
C PHE A 586 -0.11 9.43 -19.83
N ALA A 587 -0.15 10.07 -21.00
CA ALA A 587 -1.25 10.94 -21.42
C ALA A 587 -2.62 10.25 -21.45
N ASN A 588 -2.65 8.94 -21.67
CA ASN A 588 -3.88 8.15 -21.77
C ASN A 588 -4.19 7.31 -20.53
N ALA A 589 -3.29 7.29 -19.54
CA ALA A 589 -3.44 6.56 -18.29
C ALA A 589 -4.23 7.38 -17.26
N GLY A 590 -5.05 6.70 -16.44
CA GLY A 590 -5.70 7.26 -15.27
C GLY A 590 -4.73 7.45 -14.09
N LEU A 591 -5.21 8.08 -13.02
CA LEU A 591 -4.39 8.45 -11.86
C LEU A 591 -3.60 7.28 -11.25
N LEU A 592 -4.23 6.13 -11.04
CA LEU A 592 -3.60 4.98 -10.40
C LEU A 592 -2.42 4.48 -11.24
N ALA A 593 -2.64 4.31 -12.54
CA ALA A 593 -1.62 3.86 -13.46
C ALA A 593 -0.44 4.83 -13.54
N ARG A 594 -0.72 6.14 -13.56
CA ARG A 594 0.32 7.20 -13.50
C ARG A 594 1.13 7.13 -12.21
N SER A 595 0.52 6.70 -11.11
CA SER A 595 1.18 6.59 -9.80
C SER A 595 1.81 5.22 -9.55
N ASN A 596 1.97 4.41 -10.61
CA ASN A 596 2.44 3.02 -10.53
C ASN A 596 1.59 2.08 -9.66
N ILE A 597 0.34 2.45 -9.37
CA ILE A 597 -0.60 1.66 -8.57
C ILE A 597 -1.62 0.98 -9.49
N GLY A 598 -1.82 -0.32 -9.29
CA GLY A 598 -2.81 -1.10 -10.05
C GLY A 598 -4.23 -0.85 -9.55
N ALA A 599 -5.16 -0.74 -10.49
CA ALA A 599 -6.59 -0.82 -10.18
C ALA A 599 -6.97 -2.28 -9.87
N LEU A 600 -8.04 -2.46 -9.10
CA LEU A 600 -8.65 -3.78 -8.93
C LEU A 600 -9.17 -4.33 -10.27
N PRO A 601 -9.19 -5.66 -10.46
CA PRO A 601 -9.91 -6.26 -11.58
C PRO A 601 -11.41 -5.95 -11.53
N ASP A 602 -12.09 -5.97 -12.68
CA ASP A 602 -13.50 -5.57 -12.76
C ASP A 602 -14.44 -6.44 -11.90
N ALA A 603 -14.13 -7.73 -11.74
CA ALA A 603 -14.84 -8.61 -10.83
C ALA A 603 -14.78 -8.12 -9.36
N TRP A 604 -13.63 -7.59 -8.93
CA TRP A 604 -13.49 -6.99 -7.61
C TRP A 604 -14.20 -5.66 -7.49
N LYS A 605 -14.10 -4.78 -8.51
CA LYS A 605 -14.87 -3.54 -8.53
C LYS A 605 -16.37 -3.80 -8.40
N HIS A 606 -16.87 -4.80 -9.12
CA HIS A 606 -18.28 -5.23 -9.05
C HIS A 606 -18.64 -5.72 -7.65
N ALA A 607 -17.91 -6.71 -7.12
CA ALA A 607 -18.22 -7.31 -5.82
C ALA A 607 -18.15 -6.27 -4.68
N VAL A 608 -17.14 -5.40 -4.67
CA VAL A 608 -17.00 -4.32 -3.68
C VAL A 608 -18.19 -3.38 -3.74
N ARG A 609 -18.54 -2.92 -4.95
CA ARG A 609 -19.69 -2.03 -5.13
C ARG A 609 -20.96 -2.67 -4.59
N GLN A 610 -21.25 -3.90 -5.02
CA GLN A 610 -22.51 -4.58 -4.74
C GLN A 610 -22.65 -4.99 -3.27
N THR A 611 -21.53 -5.21 -2.59
CA THR A 611 -21.53 -5.58 -1.18
C THR A 611 -21.58 -4.34 -0.29
N PHE A 612 -20.77 -3.32 -0.58
CA PHE A 612 -20.48 -2.24 0.37
C PHE A 612 -21.02 -0.87 -0.05
N LEU A 613 -21.20 -0.60 -1.35
CA LEU A 613 -21.48 0.76 -1.83
C LEU A 613 -22.92 0.96 -2.34
N THR A 614 -23.69 -0.12 -2.49
CA THR A 614 -25.09 -0.11 -2.92
C THR A 614 -25.88 -1.21 -2.21
N LYS A 615 -27.19 -0.98 -2.04
CA LYS A 615 -28.13 -2.03 -1.65
C LYS A 615 -28.37 -2.94 -2.85
N SER A 616 -27.55 -3.98 -3.00
CA SER A 616 -27.61 -4.88 -4.15
C SER A 616 -28.87 -5.74 -4.18
N SER A 617 -29.41 -5.93 -5.38
CA SER A 617 -30.49 -6.86 -5.69
C SER A 617 -30.00 -8.22 -6.19
N GLU A 618 -28.69 -8.48 -6.18
CA GLU A 618 -28.14 -9.79 -6.55
C GLU A 618 -28.72 -10.87 -5.65
N THR A 619 -29.11 -11.99 -6.26
CA THR A 619 -29.76 -13.09 -5.55
C THR A 619 -28.75 -13.82 -4.68
N SER A 620 -29.12 -14.05 -3.43
CA SER A 620 -28.38 -14.88 -2.49
C SER A 620 -29.18 -16.15 -2.21
N SER A 621 -28.53 -17.31 -2.28
CA SER A 621 -29.14 -18.59 -1.92
C SER A 621 -29.47 -18.69 -0.42
N VAL A 622 -28.85 -17.85 0.41
CA VAL A 622 -29.02 -17.84 1.87
C VAL A 622 -29.98 -16.76 2.36
N ASN A 623 -29.88 -15.52 1.83
CA ASN A 623 -30.61 -14.36 2.35
C ASN A 623 -31.57 -13.71 1.34
N GLY A 624 -31.88 -14.39 0.23
CA GLY A 624 -32.72 -13.89 -0.85
C GLY A 624 -32.01 -12.84 -1.72
N THR A 625 -31.44 -11.79 -1.12
CA THR A 625 -30.62 -10.78 -1.81
C THR A 625 -29.36 -10.41 -1.04
N LEU A 626 -28.33 -9.96 -1.75
CA LEU A 626 -27.09 -9.43 -1.16
C LEU A 626 -27.37 -8.20 -0.27
N GLY A 627 -28.30 -7.33 -0.65
CA GLY A 627 -28.73 -6.20 0.17
C GLY A 627 -29.34 -6.62 1.52
N GLY A 628 -29.87 -7.84 1.62
CA GLY A 628 -30.41 -8.40 2.87
C GLY A 628 -29.37 -8.61 3.97
N TYR A 629 -28.08 -8.72 3.61
CA TYR A 629 -26.99 -8.84 4.58
C TYR A 629 -26.67 -7.53 5.30
N ASN A 630 -27.19 -6.37 4.85
CA ASN A 630 -26.94 -5.06 5.44
C ASN A 630 -25.43 -4.69 5.58
N LEU A 631 -24.60 -5.12 4.62
CA LEU A 631 -23.16 -4.83 4.60
C LEU A 631 -22.80 -3.49 3.94
N TYR A 632 -23.77 -2.81 3.35
CA TYR A 632 -23.52 -1.56 2.63
C TYR A 632 -23.45 -0.35 3.56
N VAL A 633 -22.60 0.60 3.19
CA VAL A 633 -22.42 1.87 3.88
C VAL A 633 -23.69 2.71 3.80
N ASP A 634 -24.15 3.15 4.97
CA ASP A 634 -25.29 4.03 5.13
C ASP A 634 -25.16 4.89 6.39
N ASP A 635 -26.17 5.73 6.63
CA ASP A 635 -26.33 6.51 7.83
C ASP A 635 -27.68 6.28 8.51
N ALA A 636 -27.87 6.87 9.70
CA ALA A 636 -29.07 6.68 10.51
C ALA A 636 -30.36 7.20 9.83
N ASN A 637 -30.25 8.14 8.89
CA ASN A 637 -31.38 8.69 8.14
C ASN A 637 -31.68 7.89 6.87
N GLY A 638 -30.81 6.95 6.49
CA GLY A 638 -30.90 6.24 5.23
C GLY A 638 -30.78 7.20 4.05
N PHE A 639 -29.60 7.78 3.80
CA PHE A 639 -29.42 8.79 2.75
C PHE A 639 -29.82 8.34 1.35
N ARG A 640 -30.05 7.03 1.16
CA ARG A 640 -30.51 6.36 -0.05
C ARG A 640 -32.04 6.36 -0.21
N GLY A 641 -32.79 6.84 0.78
CA GLY A 641 -34.25 6.93 0.78
C GLY A 641 -34.96 5.91 1.70
N ALA A 642 -36.27 6.11 1.89
CA ALA A 642 -37.11 5.19 2.67
C ALA A 642 -37.21 3.82 1.99
N GLY A 643 -37.04 2.73 2.75
CA GLY A 643 -37.06 1.34 2.24
C GLY A 643 -35.73 0.84 1.65
N THR A 644 -34.74 1.72 1.46
CA THR A 644 -33.38 1.37 1.02
C THR A 644 -32.32 1.55 2.10
N ALA A 645 -32.71 2.06 3.28
CA ALA A 645 -31.83 2.25 4.43
C ALA A 645 -31.23 0.94 4.96
N ASN A 646 -29.96 0.98 5.35
CA ASN A 646 -29.33 -0.07 6.14
C ASN A 646 -29.99 -0.09 7.52
N THR A 647 -30.81 -1.11 7.76
CA THR A 647 -31.60 -1.22 8.98
C THR A 647 -30.76 -1.25 10.25
N THR A 648 -29.50 -1.70 10.15
CA THR A 648 -28.57 -1.78 11.28
C THR A 648 -28.03 -0.41 11.74
N CYS A 649 -28.22 0.66 10.96
CA CYS A 649 -27.69 1.99 11.28
C CYS A 649 -28.67 2.89 12.04
N THR A 650 -29.97 2.58 12.01
CA THR A 650 -31.03 3.40 12.61
C THR A 650 -30.92 3.57 14.13
N SER A 651 -30.32 2.60 14.82
CA SER A 651 -30.14 2.62 16.28
C SER A 651 -28.72 3.01 16.72
N ARG A 652 -27.86 3.45 15.79
CA ARG A 652 -26.43 3.68 16.06
C ARG A 652 -26.10 5.16 16.03
N ALA A 653 -25.16 5.55 16.89
CA ALA A 653 -24.66 6.93 16.93
C ALA A 653 -23.85 7.31 15.68
N GLY A 654 -23.36 6.33 14.92
CA GLY A 654 -22.45 6.52 13.79
C GLY A 654 -21.03 6.87 14.24
N ILE A 655 -20.06 6.51 13.39
CA ILE A 655 -18.70 7.05 13.47
C ILE A 655 -18.66 8.48 12.96
#